data_AF-A0A3S3SSQ0-F1
#
_entry.id   AF-A0A3S3SSQ0-F1
#
_cell.length_a   1.000
_cell.length_b   1.000
_cell.length_c   1.000
_cell.angle_alpha   90.00
_cell.angle_beta   90.00
_cell.angle_gamma   90.00
#
_symmetry.space_group_name_H-M   'P 1'
#
loop_
_entity.id
_entity.type
_entity.pdbx_description
1 polymer ?
#
loop_
_entity_poly.entity_id
_entity_poly.type
_entity_poly.pdbx_seq_one_letter_code
_entity_poly.pdbx_strand_id
1 'polypeptide(L)'
;AIYQALFWPRKDNGILDDKGNEGTISWAGNINALFMNSYNVIFEDTNQDGKFDPNEDVNGNSVLDPGEDANDNEVLEEGADKRISLYFSNNVNKVRGCYDLLNSVGQCPFDPVEPCNAGDYCVEIEDIKYLWSANEQLRKMDDPSKRRIFTWNDFNNNGIVDDGGLVDSDGETFVLETGKDWADINQNLVSGDRGPATDDFVTSDDYGTFIGYNAAQAEDERAQDAMDALIEWLQGKDSLVDESSDMLSEGGNENGRLDKSLRSRQYRFVEKDAAGNVVKTEDTEWRLGDVIHSSPITVSKPAENFHLIYRDPTYNEFVKKWSGRRTVVYFGGNDGMLHAVNSGFYSDEDRQFFCSEGYTGQAKPGGDCKTDSPNEYNLGEELWAYIPYNLQPHLKCLADNFYEHKYFVDLEPRIADVQIFEEDADHPGGWGTILIGGMRFGGAPIAAEDLNGLDGSNNGIHDLREFSSSYFILDITNPVNPKVLGELTRTTESTYVDLNYTTSSPTIAVMRKGDKNAAESAWYLVMGNGPAEQDGSNNPGVQGKIAVLPLEWLLGPVANWTEGVPTTVPLGGKKAIRIPDQLPVTASDGGAFPVPIADNGGYISNLISMDYDIDLTAPDNLGARYTTDAVYFGTVDGTDFAKYSDAALENIYPNSNPENLGDQWYWNGGGRVFRLVTKMGLTPNEWTRPPGLTDDTNSQGAIRMLMDVKGPVTGGPSAGYDEEGKNFWIYVGTGRFYDTKDKTDDGRCLDADTICKSRTQKALFGLKEPIKDGHDLIGSSSVCKDNVFTWGTIEWNISDWGTGTDGATEKNIEDQSHLVPGGPLPGGAPPGQRGLMRTDNILVYSNEGFLSCWHLKTKDDYSYKILWGPSMTNDLNCFPGGESGPIFDPDLQGGHYTIDKLQDYIAGDGCTVAADGRFYTSGLDGWYHVFHDPRERDLNSSLLFDKKLFFSTYQPYNDKCKAEGRSFLYKLYYTTGTGAWTDLIDFGDGTSTADKGAGRAAHGLGVGGKDVPDDKTEEGDYDGSDRVHEFKSPVRGLATVGSAGAAGSGGEFYAEKPDKVKRESNKLNWSDRCGVQE
;
A
#
# COMPACT_ATOMS: atom_id res chain seq x y z
N ALA A 1 -14.24 -11.72 -9.34
CA ALA A 1 -12.94 -12.41 -9.21
C ALA A 1 -12.09 -11.68 -8.19
N ILE A 2 -11.25 -12.42 -7.47
CA ILE A 2 -10.18 -11.92 -6.61
C ILE A 2 -8.84 -12.16 -7.32
N TYR A 3 -7.88 -11.26 -7.13
CA TYR A 3 -6.56 -11.32 -7.77
C TYR A 3 -5.49 -11.42 -6.68
N GLN A 4 -4.57 -12.36 -6.86
CA GLN A 4 -3.59 -12.72 -5.85
C GLN A 4 -2.19 -12.65 -6.45
N ALA A 5 -1.28 -11.95 -5.77
CA ALA A 5 0.14 -11.88 -6.11
C ALA A 5 0.95 -12.85 -5.24
N LEU A 6 1.57 -13.87 -5.83
CA LEU A 6 2.47 -14.81 -5.18
C LEU A 6 3.91 -14.47 -5.51
N PHE A 7 4.82 -14.67 -4.55
CA PHE A 7 6.25 -14.67 -4.81
C PHE A 7 6.94 -15.91 -4.22
N TRP A 8 8.02 -16.31 -4.85
CA TRP A 8 8.93 -17.37 -4.41
C TRP A 8 10.34 -16.79 -4.27
N PRO A 9 10.87 -16.62 -3.05
CA PRO A 9 12.22 -16.10 -2.85
C PRO A 9 13.27 -17.09 -3.37
N ARG A 10 12.95 -18.39 -3.35
CA ARG A 10 13.75 -19.45 -3.94
C ARG A 10 12.86 -20.62 -4.34
N LYS A 11 13.13 -21.17 -5.53
CA LYS A 11 12.46 -22.34 -6.09
C LYS A 11 13.51 -23.30 -6.62
N ASP A 12 13.68 -24.40 -5.89
CA ASP A 12 14.66 -25.45 -6.19
C ASP A 12 14.05 -26.47 -7.14
N ASN A 13 14.83 -26.92 -8.11
CA ASN A 13 14.27 -27.64 -9.25
C ASN A 13 14.99 -28.88 -9.72
N GLY A 14 15.91 -29.46 -8.94
CA GLY A 14 16.52 -30.75 -9.26
C GLY A 14 17.19 -30.89 -10.65
N ILE A 15 17.38 -29.80 -11.41
CA ILE A 15 18.25 -29.76 -12.59
C ILE A 15 19.64 -29.40 -12.12
N LEU A 16 20.65 -30.12 -12.57
CA LEU A 16 22.03 -29.71 -12.46
C LEU A 16 22.33 -28.71 -13.61
N ASP A 17 22.86 -27.53 -13.32
CA ASP A 17 23.51 -26.67 -14.32
C ASP A 17 24.55 -27.48 -15.12
N ASP A 18 25.08 -26.91 -16.20
CA ASP A 18 26.09 -27.54 -17.07
C ASP A 18 27.36 -27.97 -16.30
N LYS A 19 27.48 -27.58 -15.03
CA LYS A 19 28.57 -27.84 -14.09
C LYS A 19 28.19 -28.82 -12.96
N GLY A 20 26.95 -29.33 -12.90
CA GLY A 20 26.55 -30.27 -11.86
C GLY A 20 25.92 -29.67 -10.60
N ASN A 21 25.42 -28.42 -10.60
CA ASN A 21 24.82 -27.77 -9.43
C ASN A 21 23.30 -27.67 -9.56
N GLU A 22 22.52 -28.00 -8.53
CA GLU A 22 21.06 -27.82 -8.56
C GLU A 22 20.68 -26.36 -8.89
N GLY A 23 19.99 -26.14 -10.00
CA GLY A 23 19.50 -24.86 -10.48
C GLY A 23 18.33 -24.38 -9.64
N THR A 24 18.47 -23.18 -9.11
CA THR A 24 17.52 -22.54 -8.20
C THR A 24 17.09 -21.22 -8.80
N ILE A 25 15.79 -21.01 -8.99
CA ILE A 25 15.27 -19.68 -9.37
C ILE A 25 14.97 -18.93 -8.10
N SER A 26 15.59 -17.77 -7.92
CA SER A 26 15.27 -16.85 -6.84
C SER A 26 14.44 -15.68 -7.35
N TRP A 27 13.59 -15.13 -6.47
CA TRP A 27 12.84 -13.89 -6.70
C TRP A 27 11.91 -13.96 -7.92
N ALA A 28 11.06 -14.97 -7.92
CA ALA A 28 10.07 -15.22 -8.96
C ALA A 28 8.68 -14.79 -8.47
N GLY A 29 7.83 -14.24 -9.35
CA GLY A 29 6.45 -13.87 -9.01
C GLY A 29 5.39 -14.48 -9.91
N ASN A 30 4.14 -14.44 -9.45
CA ASN A 30 2.97 -14.89 -10.20
C ASN A 30 1.74 -14.09 -9.78
N ILE A 31 0.93 -13.65 -10.73
CA ILE A 31 -0.39 -13.10 -10.47
C ILE A 31 -1.43 -14.09 -10.96
N ASN A 32 -2.36 -14.46 -10.07
CA ASN A 32 -3.45 -15.37 -10.39
C ASN A 32 -4.81 -14.75 -10.10
N ALA A 33 -5.84 -15.27 -10.76
CA ALA A 33 -7.23 -14.94 -10.48
C ALA A 33 -8.00 -16.16 -9.96
N LEU A 34 -8.91 -15.91 -9.01
CA LEU A 34 -9.88 -16.87 -8.50
C LEU A 34 -11.29 -16.26 -8.54
N PHE A 35 -12.30 -17.11 -8.56
CA PHE A 35 -13.67 -16.64 -8.36
C PHE A 35 -13.90 -16.23 -6.92
N MET A 36 -14.80 -15.27 -6.73
CA MET A 36 -15.27 -14.86 -5.42
C MET A 36 -16.75 -14.53 -5.53
N ASN A 37 -17.57 -15.15 -4.67
CA ASN A 37 -19.00 -14.91 -4.63
C ASN A 37 -19.38 -13.73 -3.71
N SER A 38 -20.68 -13.45 -3.60
CA SER A 38 -21.27 -12.41 -2.74
C SER A 38 -20.97 -12.58 -1.24
N TYR A 39 -20.65 -13.80 -0.82
CA TYR A 39 -20.32 -14.16 0.56
C TYR A 39 -18.80 -14.14 0.85
N ASN A 40 -17.99 -13.58 -0.05
CA ASN A 40 -16.52 -13.55 0.04
C ASN A 40 -15.88 -14.96 0.12
N VAL A 41 -16.56 -15.97 -0.42
CA VAL A 41 -16.03 -17.32 -0.55
C VAL A 41 -15.29 -17.41 -1.88
N ILE A 42 -14.06 -17.91 -1.82
CA ILE A 42 -13.16 -18.03 -2.96
C ILE A 42 -13.29 -19.42 -3.58
N PHE A 43 -13.32 -19.48 -4.91
CA PHE A 43 -13.42 -20.72 -5.69
C PHE A 43 -12.34 -20.78 -6.76
N GLU A 44 -11.83 -21.98 -7.01
CA GLU A 44 -11.02 -22.29 -8.17
C GLU A 44 -11.91 -22.55 -9.40
N ASP A 45 -11.31 -22.55 -10.59
CA ASP A 45 -11.93 -22.85 -11.88
C ASP A 45 -11.52 -24.26 -12.32
N THR A 46 -12.20 -25.27 -11.77
CA THR A 46 -11.73 -26.66 -11.86
C THR A 46 -11.82 -27.20 -13.29
N ASN A 47 -12.86 -26.81 -14.03
CA ASN A 47 -13.10 -27.27 -15.40
C ASN A 47 -12.42 -26.38 -16.46
N GLN A 48 -11.85 -25.25 -16.04
CA GLN A 48 -11.17 -24.30 -16.91
C GLN A 48 -12.09 -23.77 -18.02
N ASP A 49 -13.32 -23.38 -17.68
CA ASP A 49 -14.30 -22.79 -18.61
C ASP A 49 -14.59 -21.29 -18.35
N GLY A 50 -14.03 -20.72 -17.28
CA GLY A 50 -14.11 -19.29 -16.99
C GLY A 50 -15.49 -18.84 -16.55
N LYS A 51 -16.41 -19.79 -16.33
CA LYS A 51 -17.75 -19.59 -15.81
C LYS A 51 -17.75 -19.99 -14.34
N PHE A 52 -18.34 -19.16 -13.51
CA PHE A 52 -18.55 -19.51 -12.11
C PHE A 52 -19.70 -20.52 -12.01
N ASP A 53 -19.36 -21.81 -11.87
CA ASP A 53 -20.31 -22.91 -11.67
C ASP A 53 -19.95 -23.76 -10.43
N PRO A 54 -20.22 -23.23 -9.22
CA PRO A 54 -19.82 -23.88 -7.97
C PRO A 54 -20.50 -25.25 -7.83
N ASN A 55 -19.75 -26.25 -7.35
CA ASN A 55 -20.34 -27.50 -6.90
C ASN A 55 -21.03 -27.30 -5.55
N GLU A 56 -22.36 -27.28 -5.53
CA GLU A 56 -23.15 -26.98 -4.34
C GLU A 56 -23.47 -28.23 -3.50
N ASP A 57 -23.46 -29.44 -4.08
CA ASP A 57 -23.63 -30.70 -3.34
C ASP A 57 -22.33 -31.13 -2.64
N VAL A 58 -21.84 -30.29 -1.72
CA VAL A 58 -20.55 -30.47 -1.02
C VAL A 58 -20.52 -31.80 -0.27
N ASN A 59 -21.65 -32.24 0.27
CA ASN A 59 -21.74 -33.45 1.08
C ASN A 59 -22.31 -34.68 0.34
N GLY A 60 -22.71 -34.53 -0.93
CA GLY A 60 -23.16 -35.61 -1.81
C GLY A 60 -24.52 -36.20 -1.43
N ASN A 61 -25.36 -35.45 -0.71
CA ASN A 61 -26.68 -35.91 -0.27
C ASN A 61 -27.79 -35.53 -1.26
N SER A 62 -27.47 -34.77 -2.32
CA SER A 62 -28.40 -34.27 -3.32
C SER A 62 -29.53 -33.41 -2.76
N VAL A 63 -29.25 -32.68 -1.68
CA VAL A 63 -30.13 -31.71 -1.01
C VAL A 63 -29.35 -30.41 -0.86
N LEU A 64 -29.97 -29.27 -1.19
CA LEU A 64 -29.38 -27.96 -0.93
C LEU A 64 -29.45 -27.67 0.59
N ASP A 65 -28.33 -27.82 1.29
CA ASP A 65 -28.24 -27.50 2.71
C ASP A 65 -27.93 -26.00 2.95
N PRO A 66 -28.27 -25.45 4.13
CA PRO A 66 -27.90 -24.07 4.46
C PRO A 66 -26.39 -23.85 4.37
N GLY A 67 -25.97 -22.93 3.50
CA GLY A 67 -24.56 -22.62 3.22
C GLY A 67 -23.97 -23.34 1.99
N GLU A 68 -24.75 -24.19 1.32
CA GLU A 68 -24.40 -24.82 0.04
C GLU A 68 -24.87 -24.01 -1.18
N ASP A 69 -25.85 -23.11 -1.02
CA ASP A 69 -26.32 -22.20 -2.08
C ASP A 69 -25.27 -21.11 -2.33
N ALA A 70 -24.24 -21.45 -3.09
CA ALA A 70 -23.08 -20.59 -3.32
C ALA A 70 -23.40 -19.38 -4.19
N ASN A 71 -24.54 -19.42 -4.90
CA ASN A 71 -24.91 -18.43 -5.91
C ASN A 71 -26.32 -17.81 -5.74
N ASP A 72 -26.98 -18.10 -4.62
CA ASP A 72 -28.28 -17.57 -4.17
C ASP A 72 -29.44 -17.78 -5.16
N ASN A 73 -29.46 -18.93 -5.85
CA ASN A 73 -30.54 -19.28 -6.78
C ASN A 73 -31.60 -20.22 -6.18
N GLU A 74 -31.42 -20.69 -4.95
CA GLU A 74 -32.25 -21.71 -4.27
C GLU A 74 -32.34 -23.06 -5.02
N VAL A 75 -31.37 -23.38 -5.87
CA VAL A 75 -31.35 -24.60 -6.71
C VAL A 75 -29.99 -25.28 -6.58
N LEU A 76 -29.98 -26.52 -6.09
CA LEU A 76 -28.76 -27.34 -6.05
C LEU A 76 -28.18 -27.55 -7.46
N GLU A 77 -27.00 -26.98 -7.70
CA GLU A 77 -26.24 -27.15 -8.94
C GLU A 77 -25.09 -28.17 -8.76
N GLU A 78 -25.05 -29.18 -9.62
CA GLU A 78 -23.85 -30.00 -9.82
C GLU A 78 -22.89 -29.21 -10.72
N GLY A 79 -22.07 -28.37 -10.10
CA GLY A 79 -21.01 -27.59 -10.74
C GLY A 79 -19.64 -28.29 -10.72
N ALA A 80 -18.63 -27.67 -11.34
CA ALA A 80 -17.27 -28.19 -11.32
C ALA A 80 -16.38 -27.46 -10.30
N ASP A 81 -16.63 -26.17 -10.09
CA ASP A 81 -15.77 -25.29 -9.32
C ASP A 81 -15.78 -25.61 -7.83
N LYS A 82 -14.59 -25.68 -7.25
CA LYS A 82 -14.39 -26.04 -5.85
C LYS A 82 -14.10 -24.83 -5.00
N ARG A 83 -14.69 -24.81 -3.80
CA ARG A 83 -14.36 -23.82 -2.79
C ARG A 83 -12.94 -24.05 -2.29
N ILE A 84 -12.14 -22.98 -2.22
CA ILE A 84 -10.75 -23.08 -1.78
C ILE A 84 -10.39 -22.17 -0.61
N SER A 85 -10.00 -22.82 0.47
CA SER A 85 -9.13 -22.49 1.62
C SER A 85 -7.72 -21.99 1.28
N LEU A 86 -7.14 -20.91 1.83
CA LEU A 86 -5.67 -20.80 1.90
C LEU A 86 -5.27 -20.86 3.37
N TYR A 87 -4.22 -21.61 3.70
CA TYR A 87 -3.73 -21.79 5.07
C TYR A 87 -2.23 -22.12 5.11
N PHE A 88 -1.56 -21.83 6.23
CA PHE A 88 -0.17 -22.24 6.45
C PHE A 88 -0.11 -23.67 6.97
N SER A 89 0.59 -24.55 6.26
CA SER A 89 0.90 -25.88 6.78
C SER A 89 2.14 -25.85 7.67
N ASN A 90 1.96 -26.07 8.97
CA ASN A 90 3.07 -26.23 9.93
C ASN A 90 3.88 -27.50 9.70
N ASN A 91 3.26 -28.52 9.09
CA ASN A 91 3.92 -29.80 8.83
C ASN A 91 5.04 -29.69 7.80
N VAL A 92 4.92 -28.75 6.85
CA VAL A 92 5.88 -28.53 5.76
C VAL A 92 6.41 -27.10 5.67
N ASN A 93 6.01 -26.22 6.59
CA ASN A 93 6.39 -24.81 6.65
C ASN A 93 6.16 -24.03 5.33
N LYS A 94 4.95 -24.16 4.76
CA LYS A 94 4.54 -23.41 3.56
C LYS A 94 3.04 -23.20 3.49
N VAL A 95 2.61 -22.20 2.70
CA VAL A 95 1.20 -21.94 2.38
C VAL A 95 0.66 -23.04 1.45
N ARG A 96 -0.55 -23.54 1.74
CA ARG A 96 -1.29 -24.53 0.97
C ARG A 96 -2.74 -24.11 0.79
N GLY A 97 -3.41 -24.71 -0.19
CA GLY A 97 -4.84 -24.61 -0.39
C GLY A 97 -5.61 -25.73 0.33
N CYS A 98 -6.89 -25.51 0.64
CA CYS A 98 -7.75 -26.54 1.22
C CYS A 98 -9.17 -26.53 0.61
N TYR A 99 -9.62 -27.64 0.05
CA TYR A 99 -10.94 -27.77 -0.56
C TYR A 99 -12.05 -27.92 0.48
N ASP A 100 -13.12 -27.14 0.31
CA ASP A 100 -14.44 -27.16 0.99
C ASP A 100 -14.48 -27.01 2.52
N LEU A 101 -13.48 -27.52 3.22
CA LEU A 101 -13.43 -27.66 4.67
C LEU A 101 -12.17 -27.02 5.21
N LEU A 102 -12.30 -25.90 5.91
CA LEU A 102 -11.40 -25.67 7.04
C LEU A 102 -12.00 -26.39 8.23
N ASN A 103 -11.18 -27.18 8.92
CA ASN A 103 -11.60 -27.63 10.22
C ASN A 103 -11.82 -26.40 11.09
N SER A 104 -12.54 -26.62 12.16
CA SER A 104 -12.93 -25.51 13.01
C SER A 104 -11.72 -24.63 13.42
N VAL A 105 -10.47 -25.11 13.58
CA VAL A 105 -9.26 -24.31 13.93
C VAL A 105 -8.54 -23.63 12.74
N GLY A 106 -9.19 -23.49 11.57
CA GLY A 106 -8.53 -22.87 10.40
C GLY A 106 -7.49 -23.76 9.70
N GLN A 107 -7.36 -25.02 10.12
CA GLN A 107 -6.46 -25.98 9.49
C GLN A 107 -7.21 -26.88 8.51
N CYS A 108 -6.54 -27.24 7.43
CA CYS A 108 -7.07 -28.24 6.50
C CYS A 108 -7.17 -29.62 7.17
N PRO A 109 -8.32 -30.33 7.06
CA PRO A 109 -8.43 -31.70 7.53
C PRO A 109 -7.36 -32.58 6.89
N PHE A 110 -6.59 -33.31 7.72
CA PHE A 110 -5.55 -34.23 7.27
C PHE A 110 -4.37 -33.59 6.52
N ASP A 111 -3.90 -32.41 6.94
CA ASP A 111 -2.68 -31.78 6.43
C ASP A 111 -1.45 -32.71 6.62
N PRO A 112 -0.87 -33.27 5.53
CA PRO A 112 0.21 -34.24 5.63
C PRO A 112 1.60 -33.57 5.63
N VAL A 113 2.60 -34.23 6.22
CA VAL A 113 4.03 -33.86 6.08
C VAL A 113 4.59 -34.13 4.68
N GLU A 114 3.87 -34.91 3.88
CA GLU A 114 4.18 -35.20 2.48
C GLU A 114 3.43 -34.22 1.56
N PRO A 115 3.75 -34.16 0.25
CA PRO A 115 2.95 -33.41 -0.72
C PRO A 115 1.48 -33.85 -0.72
N CYS A 116 0.57 -32.90 -0.92
CA CYS A 116 -0.86 -33.18 -1.05
C CYS A 116 -1.12 -34.11 -2.25
N ASN A 117 -1.84 -35.22 -2.05
CA ASN A 117 -2.19 -36.14 -3.12
C ASN A 117 -3.57 -35.78 -3.68
N ALA A 118 -3.83 -36.23 -4.92
CA ALA A 118 -5.13 -36.07 -5.53
C ALA A 118 -6.23 -36.75 -4.71
N GLY A 119 -7.28 -36.00 -4.37
CA GLY A 119 -8.39 -36.45 -3.53
C GLY A 119 -8.22 -36.16 -2.04
N ASP A 120 -7.07 -35.62 -1.61
CA ASP A 120 -6.92 -35.04 -0.28
C ASP A 120 -7.71 -33.72 -0.18
N TYR A 121 -8.04 -33.31 1.06
CA TYR A 121 -8.61 -31.99 1.31
C TYR A 121 -7.60 -30.87 1.06
N CYS A 122 -6.31 -31.13 1.21
CA CYS A 122 -5.27 -30.15 0.93
C CYS A 122 -4.87 -30.16 -0.54
N VAL A 123 -4.40 -29.02 -1.03
CA VAL A 123 -3.84 -28.84 -2.38
C VAL A 123 -2.61 -27.95 -2.29
N GLU A 124 -1.58 -28.23 -3.08
CA GLU A 124 -0.41 -27.37 -3.15
C GLU A 124 -0.76 -26.08 -3.89
N ILE A 125 -0.12 -24.96 -3.52
CA ILE A 125 -0.44 -23.65 -4.11
C ILE A 125 -0.22 -23.62 -5.62
N GLU A 126 0.74 -24.40 -6.13
CA GLU A 126 1.00 -24.52 -7.57
C GLU A 126 -0.03 -25.40 -8.31
N ASP A 127 -0.79 -26.22 -7.57
CA ASP A 127 -1.73 -27.19 -8.14
C ASP A 127 -3.19 -26.67 -8.20
N ILE A 128 -3.45 -25.52 -7.54
CA ILE A 128 -4.74 -24.81 -7.58
C ILE A 128 -5.13 -24.46 -9.01
N LYS A 129 -6.39 -24.70 -9.38
CA LYS A 129 -6.90 -24.39 -10.73
C LYS A 129 -7.38 -22.95 -10.82
N TYR A 130 -6.47 -22.02 -11.04
CA TYR A 130 -6.80 -20.61 -11.17
C TYR A 130 -7.65 -20.33 -12.42
N LEU A 131 -8.52 -19.32 -12.33
CA LEU A 131 -9.27 -18.76 -13.47
C LEU A 131 -8.31 -18.31 -14.59
N TRP A 132 -7.18 -17.73 -14.19
CA TRP A 132 -6.03 -17.52 -15.05
C TRP A 132 -4.78 -17.26 -14.21
N SER A 133 -3.61 -17.46 -14.81
CA SER A 133 -2.30 -17.13 -14.25
C SER A 133 -1.47 -16.33 -15.24
N ALA A 134 -0.98 -15.16 -14.82
CA ALA A 134 -0.16 -14.29 -15.66
C ALA A 134 1.19 -14.93 -15.99
N ASN A 135 1.83 -15.56 -15.00
CA ASN A 135 3.09 -16.27 -15.24
C ASN A 135 2.89 -17.46 -16.17
N GLU A 136 1.77 -18.19 -16.06
CA GLU A 136 1.46 -19.28 -16.98
C GLU A 136 1.36 -18.80 -18.43
N GLN A 137 0.71 -17.66 -18.68
CA GLN A 137 0.59 -17.07 -20.01
C GLN A 137 1.93 -16.56 -20.54
N LEU A 138 2.70 -15.84 -19.70
CA LEU A 138 4.05 -15.37 -20.07
C LEU A 138 4.97 -16.53 -20.43
N ARG A 139 4.89 -17.63 -19.70
CA ARG A 139 5.68 -18.84 -19.93
C ARG A 139 5.33 -19.53 -21.26
N LYS A 140 4.03 -19.60 -21.59
CA LYS A 140 3.51 -20.19 -22.84
C LYS A 140 3.77 -19.34 -24.09
N MET A 141 4.40 -18.18 -23.95
CA MET A 141 4.70 -17.29 -25.07
C MET A 141 5.76 -17.90 -26.00
N ASP A 142 5.36 -18.18 -27.25
CA ASP A 142 6.24 -18.78 -28.27
C ASP A 142 7.38 -17.86 -28.71
N ASP A 143 7.14 -16.55 -28.73
CA ASP A 143 8.09 -15.54 -29.21
C ASP A 143 8.13 -14.35 -28.24
N PRO A 144 9.08 -14.34 -27.28
CA PRO A 144 9.21 -13.28 -26.29
C PRO A 144 9.50 -11.90 -26.90
N SER A 145 10.00 -11.82 -28.14
CA SER A 145 10.23 -10.54 -28.81
C SER A 145 8.95 -9.76 -29.12
N LYS A 146 7.79 -10.44 -29.04
CA LYS A 146 6.47 -9.82 -29.18
C LYS A 146 5.95 -9.21 -27.87
N ARG A 147 6.66 -9.34 -26.73
CA ARG A 147 6.27 -8.65 -25.50
C ARG A 147 6.37 -7.15 -25.72
N ARG A 148 5.27 -6.45 -25.46
CA ARG A 148 5.18 -5.00 -25.62
C ARG A 148 5.69 -4.32 -24.36
N ILE A 149 7.02 -4.29 -24.19
CA ILE A 149 7.70 -3.58 -23.12
C ILE A 149 8.08 -2.21 -23.66
N PHE A 150 7.46 -1.14 -23.18
CA PHE A 150 7.79 0.21 -23.61
C PHE A 150 8.37 1.04 -22.46
N THR A 151 9.09 2.08 -22.83
CA THR A 151 9.76 3.00 -21.91
C THR A 151 9.73 4.40 -22.51
N TRP A 152 9.97 5.39 -21.67
CA TRP A 152 10.32 6.75 -22.10
C TRP A 152 11.79 7.03 -21.80
N ASN A 153 12.49 7.76 -22.68
CA ASN A 153 13.82 8.31 -22.39
C ASN A 153 13.87 9.76 -22.91
N ASP A 154 14.25 10.68 -22.02
CA ASP A 154 14.35 12.12 -22.25
C ASP A 154 15.55 12.47 -23.15
N PHE A 155 15.47 12.16 -24.45
CA PHE A 155 16.56 12.35 -25.40
C PHE A 155 16.94 13.83 -25.52
N ASN A 156 15.95 14.72 -25.54
CA ASN A 156 16.18 16.15 -25.67
C ASN A 156 16.47 16.86 -24.31
N ASN A 157 16.47 16.12 -23.20
CA ASN A 157 16.77 16.55 -21.83
C ASN A 157 15.84 17.66 -21.27
N ASN A 158 14.61 17.75 -21.77
CA ASN A 158 13.64 18.76 -21.34
C ASN A 158 12.76 18.29 -20.16
N GLY A 159 12.74 17.00 -19.84
CA GLY A 159 11.96 16.36 -18.77
C GLY A 159 10.46 16.23 -19.04
N ILE A 160 10.03 16.43 -20.28
CA ILE A 160 8.64 16.43 -20.76
C ILE A 160 8.44 15.18 -21.62
N VAL A 161 7.32 14.49 -21.43
CA VAL A 161 6.91 13.42 -22.34
C VAL A 161 6.18 14.05 -23.54
N ASP A 162 6.86 14.06 -24.67
CA ASP A 162 6.36 14.60 -25.93
C ASP A 162 5.44 13.56 -26.62
N ASP A 163 4.15 13.89 -26.79
CA ASP A 163 3.08 13.04 -27.40
C ASP A 163 3.09 11.53 -27.06
N GLY A 164 2.93 11.15 -25.77
CA GLY A 164 3.23 9.81 -25.25
C GLY A 164 2.36 8.62 -25.65
N GLY A 165 2.18 8.32 -26.93
CA GLY A 165 1.74 6.99 -27.39
C GLY A 165 2.78 5.88 -27.14
N LEU A 166 2.46 4.63 -27.50
CA LEU A 166 3.44 3.50 -27.43
C LEU A 166 4.72 3.74 -28.24
N VAL A 167 4.59 4.54 -29.30
CA VAL A 167 5.66 5.12 -30.09
C VAL A 167 5.21 6.55 -30.39
N ASP A 168 5.98 7.55 -29.98
CA ASP A 168 5.66 8.96 -30.24
C ASP A 168 6.35 9.51 -31.50
N SER A 169 6.00 10.74 -31.89
CA SER A 169 6.51 11.36 -33.12
C SER A 169 7.99 11.78 -33.03
N ASP A 170 8.49 11.92 -31.80
CA ASP A 170 9.79 12.52 -31.49
C ASP A 170 10.82 11.43 -31.10
N GLY A 171 10.35 10.19 -30.93
CA GLY A 171 11.10 8.96 -30.71
C GLY A 171 11.40 8.64 -29.24
N GLU A 172 10.94 9.46 -28.29
CA GLU A 172 11.34 9.38 -26.87
C GLU A 172 10.59 8.30 -26.09
N THR A 173 9.34 8.04 -26.46
CA THR A 173 8.56 6.89 -26.00
C THR A 173 8.62 5.80 -27.06
N PHE A 174 9.09 4.62 -26.67
CA PHE A 174 9.29 3.53 -27.61
C PHE A 174 9.20 2.15 -26.95
N VAL A 175 8.92 1.13 -27.77
CA VAL A 175 9.03 -0.28 -27.40
C VAL A 175 10.50 -0.70 -27.42
N LEU A 176 10.92 -1.43 -26.40
CA LEU A 176 12.24 -2.07 -26.34
C LEU A 176 12.26 -3.28 -27.28
N GLU A 177 12.99 -3.12 -28.38
CA GLU A 177 13.17 -4.13 -29.41
C GLU A 177 14.64 -4.26 -29.80
N THR A 178 15.06 -5.49 -30.07
CA THR A 178 16.41 -5.79 -30.55
C THR A 178 16.65 -5.18 -31.92
N GLY A 179 17.85 -4.68 -32.17
CA GLY A 179 18.22 -4.07 -33.46
C GLY A 179 17.71 -2.63 -33.63
N LYS A 180 17.20 -2.00 -32.56
CA LYS A 180 16.94 -0.55 -32.54
C LYS A 180 18.24 0.20 -32.81
N ASP A 181 18.24 1.14 -33.76
CA ASP A 181 19.45 1.88 -34.18
C ASP A 181 19.84 2.94 -33.14
N TRP A 182 20.55 2.50 -32.10
CA TRP A 182 21.00 3.37 -31.02
C TRP A 182 22.02 4.41 -31.49
N ALA A 183 22.79 4.11 -32.55
CA ALA A 183 23.75 5.05 -33.11
C ALA A 183 23.04 6.25 -33.76
N ASP A 184 21.97 6.02 -34.51
CA ASP A 184 21.14 7.09 -35.09
C ASP A 184 20.48 7.95 -33.99
N ILE A 185 19.93 7.31 -32.95
CA ILE A 185 19.33 8.01 -31.79
C ILE A 185 20.35 8.91 -31.10
N ASN A 186 21.52 8.35 -30.75
CA ASN A 186 22.59 9.09 -30.10
C ASN A 186 23.12 10.25 -30.95
N GLN A 187 23.07 10.14 -32.27
CA GLN A 187 23.57 11.17 -33.18
C GLN A 187 22.54 12.27 -33.44
N ASN A 188 21.25 11.92 -33.57
CA ASN A 188 20.23 12.79 -34.14
C ASN A 188 19.15 13.24 -33.15
N LEU A 189 18.91 12.50 -32.07
CA LEU A 189 17.85 12.78 -31.09
C LEU A 189 18.39 13.25 -29.73
N VAL A 190 19.54 12.71 -29.30
CA VAL A 190 20.13 13.02 -27.98
C VAL A 190 20.72 14.43 -27.97
N SER A 191 20.37 15.23 -26.95
CA SER A 191 20.89 16.58 -26.76
C SER A 191 22.38 16.58 -26.38
N GLY A 192 23.12 17.59 -26.83
CA GLY A 192 24.57 17.66 -26.63
C GLY A 192 25.03 17.98 -25.20
N ASP A 193 24.11 18.19 -24.27
CA ASP A 193 24.36 18.47 -22.85
C ASP A 193 24.17 17.24 -21.94
N ARG A 194 23.91 16.06 -22.52
CA ARG A 194 23.88 14.77 -21.83
C ARG A 194 24.70 13.70 -22.56
N GLY A 195 24.94 12.58 -21.88
CA GLY A 195 25.59 11.41 -22.49
C GLY A 195 24.67 10.62 -23.44
N PRO A 196 25.24 9.65 -24.20
CA PRO A 196 24.48 8.72 -25.03
C PRO A 196 23.31 8.08 -24.30
N ALA A 197 22.21 7.81 -25.00
CA ALA A 197 21.03 7.13 -24.46
C ALA A 197 21.34 5.71 -23.97
N THR A 198 22.29 5.03 -24.60
CA THR A 198 22.71 3.68 -24.20
C THR A 198 23.34 3.65 -22.81
N ASP A 199 24.06 4.71 -22.41
CA ASP A 199 24.71 4.78 -21.10
C ASP A 199 23.70 4.87 -19.94
N ASP A 200 22.46 5.28 -20.22
CA ASP A 200 21.36 5.24 -19.24
C ASP A 200 20.96 3.79 -18.91
N PHE A 201 21.33 2.80 -19.73
CA PHE A 201 21.02 1.37 -19.53
C PHE A 201 22.27 0.54 -19.24
N VAL A 202 23.26 0.60 -20.13
CA VAL A 202 24.48 -0.22 -20.10
C VAL A 202 25.65 0.65 -20.55
N THR A 203 26.65 0.79 -19.68
CA THR A 203 27.85 1.62 -19.95
C THR A 203 28.98 0.78 -20.55
N SER A 204 30.00 1.43 -21.11
CA SER A 204 31.20 0.73 -21.63
C SER A 204 31.91 -0.20 -20.64
N ASP A 205 31.85 0.10 -19.34
CA ASP A 205 32.42 -0.76 -18.29
C ASP A 205 31.58 -2.05 -18.07
N ASP A 206 30.35 -2.07 -18.57
CA ASP A 206 29.37 -3.15 -18.37
C ASP A 206 29.35 -4.16 -19.52
N TYR A 207 29.88 -3.80 -20.71
CA TYR A 207 29.81 -4.66 -21.90
C TYR A 207 30.38 -6.05 -21.64
N GLY A 208 31.47 -6.13 -20.87
CA GLY A 208 32.11 -7.39 -20.51
C GLY A 208 31.24 -8.32 -19.66
N THR A 209 30.09 -7.88 -19.14
CA THR A 209 29.11 -8.73 -18.45
C THR A 209 28.15 -9.40 -19.44
N PHE A 210 27.75 -8.66 -20.49
CA PHE A 210 26.75 -9.11 -21.46
C PHE A 210 27.35 -9.84 -22.66
N ILE A 211 28.50 -9.37 -23.14
CA ILE A 211 29.09 -9.81 -24.40
C ILE A 211 30.56 -10.20 -24.25
N GLY A 212 31.02 -11.05 -25.16
CA GLY A 212 32.44 -11.37 -25.32
C GLY A 212 33.21 -10.18 -25.90
N TYR A 213 34.51 -10.08 -25.58
CA TYR A 213 35.34 -9.01 -26.10
C TYR A 213 35.91 -9.33 -27.49
N ASN A 214 35.55 -8.54 -28.49
CA ASN A 214 36.15 -8.57 -29.82
C ASN A 214 36.87 -7.24 -30.14
N ALA A 215 38.20 -7.28 -30.21
CA ALA A 215 39.03 -6.12 -30.50
C ALA A 215 38.82 -5.52 -31.90
N ALA A 216 38.17 -6.25 -32.83
CA ALA A 216 37.89 -5.78 -34.18
C ALA A 216 36.55 -5.02 -34.30
N GLN A 217 35.64 -5.15 -33.33
CA GLN A 217 34.36 -4.43 -33.31
C GLN A 217 34.58 -2.95 -32.95
N ALA A 218 33.76 -2.06 -33.50
CA ALA A 218 33.70 -0.67 -33.05
C ALA A 218 33.06 -0.55 -31.66
N GLU A 219 33.21 0.60 -30.98
CA GLU A 219 32.56 0.82 -29.68
C GLU A 219 31.04 0.85 -29.81
N ASP A 220 30.51 1.54 -30.82
CA ASP A 220 29.07 1.63 -31.07
C ASP A 220 28.45 0.25 -31.40
N GLU A 221 29.21 -0.62 -32.09
CA GLU A 221 28.79 -2.01 -32.34
C GLU A 221 28.72 -2.82 -31.04
N ARG A 222 29.70 -2.65 -30.12
CA ARG A 222 29.65 -3.29 -28.79
C ARG A 222 28.48 -2.77 -27.95
N ALA A 223 28.20 -1.47 -28.02
CA ALA A 223 27.08 -0.86 -27.32
C ALA A 223 25.74 -1.45 -27.81
N GLN A 224 25.57 -1.54 -29.13
CA GLN A 224 24.40 -2.18 -29.76
C GLN A 224 24.26 -3.64 -29.31
N ASP A 225 25.33 -4.41 -29.42
CA ASP A 225 25.36 -5.83 -29.03
C ASP A 225 24.97 -6.02 -27.56
N ALA A 226 25.52 -5.21 -26.64
CA ALA A 226 25.21 -5.26 -25.21
C ALA A 226 23.76 -4.82 -24.90
N MET A 227 23.26 -3.79 -25.58
CA MET A 227 21.86 -3.35 -25.46
C MET A 227 20.89 -4.44 -25.92
N ASP A 228 21.16 -5.06 -27.07
CA ASP A 228 20.34 -6.14 -27.58
C ASP A 228 20.34 -7.33 -26.59
N ALA A 229 21.46 -7.58 -25.89
CA ALA A 229 21.56 -8.68 -24.91
C ALA A 229 20.71 -8.40 -23.67
N LEU A 230 20.75 -7.14 -23.18
CA LEU A 230 19.88 -6.70 -22.09
C LEU A 230 18.40 -6.76 -22.50
N ILE A 231 18.04 -6.30 -23.71
CA ILE A 231 16.66 -6.31 -24.20
C ILE A 231 16.13 -7.74 -24.33
N GLU A 232 16.91 -8.66 -24.91
CA GLU A 232 16.54 -10.08 -24.99
C GLU A 232 16.31 -10.67 -23.60
N TRP A 233 17.20 -10.34 -22.65
CA TRP A 233 17.01 -10.76 -21.27
C TRP A 233 15.71 -10.18 -20.70
N LEU A 234 15.45 -8.88 -20.78
CA LEU A 234 14.22 -8.25 -20.26
C LEU A 234 12.95 -8.83 -20.91
N GLN A 235 12.99 -9.15 -22.20
CA GLN A 235 11.88 -9.80 -22.91
C GLN A 235 11.61 -11.23 -22.44
N GLY A 236 12.57 -11.89 -21.80
CA GLY A 236 12.40 -13.25 -21.29
C GLY A 236 13.11 -14.33 -22.11
N LYS A 237 14.14 -13.97 -22.88
CA LYS A 237 15.08 -14.91 -23.51
C LYS A 237 16.34 -15.04 -22.65
N ASP A 238 16.69 -16.25 -22.27
CA ASP A 238 17.91 -16.51 -21.50
C ASP A 238 19.07 -16.88 -22.42
N SER A 239 20.21 -16.21 -22.24
CA SER A 239 21.50 -16.62 -22.82
C SER A 239 22.23 -17.51 -21.82
N LEU A 240 22.21 -18.82 -22.06
CA LEU A 240 22.77 -19.83 -21.15
C LEU A 240 24.12 -20.37 -21.62
N VAL A 241 24.42 -20.21 -22.90
CA VAL A 241 25.67 -20.67 -23.50
C VAL A 241 26.66 -19.50 -23.54
N ASP A 242 27.83 -19.69 -22.94
CA ASP A 242 28.93 -18.72 -23.05
C ASP A 242 29.69 -18.94 -24.37
N GLU A 243 29.44 -18.07 -25.33
CA GLU A 243 30.05 -18.06 -26.67
C GLU A 243 31.24 -17.09 -26.75
N SER A 244 31.66 -16.50 -25.63
CA SER A 244 32.62 -15.39 -25.57
C SER A 244 34.04 -15.71 -26.06
N SER A 245 34.36 -16.97 -26.36
CA SER A 245 35.70 -17.43 -26.76
C SER A 245 35.80 -18.22 -28.08
N ASP A 246 34.68 -18.63 -28.70
CA ASP A 246 34.69 -19.35 -29.98
C ASP A 246 33.37 -19.19 -30.76
N MET A 247 33.38 -18.37 -31.81
CA MET A 247 32.27 -18.15 -32.77
C MET A 247 31.85 -19.42 -33.55
N LEU A 248 32.57 -20.54 -33.39
CA LEU A 248 32.41 -21.75 -34.21
C LEU A 248 31.97 -22.99 -33.43
N SER A 249 31.58 -22.88 -32.15
CA SER A 249 30.93 -24.02 -31.52
C SER A 249 29.56 -24.23 -32.17
N GLU A 250 29.39 -25.33 -32.91
CA GLU A 250 28.08 -25.77 -33.40
C GLU A 250 27.16 -25.92 -32.16
N GLY A 251 26.30 -24.93 -31.91
CA GLY A 251 25.47 -24.88 -30.71
C GLY A 251 25.11 -23.49 -30.19
N GLY A 252 25.63 -22.41 -30.78
CA GLY A 252 25.23 -21.06 -30.41
C GLY A 252 23.84 -20.63 -30.90
N ASN A 253 23.29 -19.53 -30.37
CA ASN A 253 21.94 -19.04 -30.71
C ASN A 253 21.81 -18.41 -32.13
N GLU A 254 22.90 -18.43 -32.90
CA GLU A 254 23.03 -17.92 -34.29
C GLU A 254 22.62 -16.44 -34.47
N ASN A 255 22.59 -15.63 -33.40
CA ASN A 255 22.25 -14.21 -33.47
C ASN A 255 23.37 -13.33 -34.07
N GLY A 256 24.58 -13.89 -34.26
CA GLY A 256 25.74 -13.21 -34.83
C GLY A 256 26.53 -12.33 -33.85
N ARG A 257 26.25 -12.41 -32.54
CA ARG A 257 26.91 -11.70 -31.44
C ARG A 257 27.74 -12.68 -30.59
N LEU A 258 28.78 -12.16 -29.93
CA LEU A 258 29.48 -12.91 -28.88
C LEU A 258 28.70 -12.79 -27.57
N ASP A 259 27.97 -13.83 -27.17
CA ASP A 259 27.18 -13.82 -25.95
C ASP A 259 27.95 -14.34 -24.73
N LYS A 260 27.70 -13.74 -23.56
CA LYS A 260 28.02 -14.35 -22.26
C LYS A 260 26.77 -14.96 -21.64
N SER A 261 27.00 -15.89 -20.72
CA SER A 261 25.94 -16.42 -19.87
C SER A 261 25.46 -15.36 -18.88
N LEU A 262 24.16 -15.09 -18.89
CA LEU A 262 23.46 -14.19 -17.97
C LEU A 262 22.68 -15.00 -16.93
N ARG A 263 22.13 -14.29 -15.92
CA ARG A 263 21.30 -14.90 -14.88
C ARG A 263 20.19 -15.75 -15.52
N SER A 264 20.15 -17.02 -15.15
CA SER A 264 19.12 -17.95 -15.62
C SER A 264 17.78 -17.75 -14.89
N ARG A 265 16.71 -17.84 -15.65
CA ARG A 265 15.30 -17.95 -15.23
C ARG A 265 14.70 -19.29 -15.65
N GLN A 266 15.50 -20.24 -16.12
CA GLN A 266 15.00 -21.53 -16.56
C GLN A 266 14.51 -22.40 -15.40
N TYR A 267 13.29 -22.89 -15.58
CA TYR A 267 12.53 -23.70 -14.65
C TYR A 267 12.14 -25.02 -15.33
N ARG A 268 12.30 -26.16 -14.66
CA ARG A 268 11.68 -27.42 -15.08
C ARG A 268 10.27 -27.52 -14.54
N PHE A 269 9.29 -27.37 -15.41
CA PHE A 269 7.91 -27.68 -15.10
C PHE A 269 7.69 -29.19 -15.15
N VAL A 270 6.99 -29.71 -14.12
CA VAL A 270 6.60 -31.11 -14.01
C VAL A 270 5.09 -31.16 -13.84
N GLU A 271 4.39 -31.59 -14.88
CA GLU A 271 2.95 -31.83 -14.83
C GLU A 271 2.71 -33.25 -14.31
N LYS A 272 1.78 -33.39 -13.36
CA LYS A 272 1.36 -34.69 -12.81
C LYS A 272 -0.11 -34.96 -13.12
N ASP A 273 -0.45 -36.23 -13.35
CA ASP A 273 -1.86 -36.65 -13.44
C ASP A 273 -2.54 -36.67 -12.06
N ALA A 274 -3.85 -36.91 -12.05
CA ALA A 274 -4.66 -37.10 -10.85
C ALA A 274 -4.27 -38.35 -10.02
N ALA A 275 -3.25 -39.11 -10.40
CA ALA A 275 -2.66 -40.19 -9.60
C ALA A 275 -1.24 -39.87 -9.14
N GLY A 276 -0.77 -38.62 -9.35
CA GLY A 276 0.55 -38.13 -8.95
C GLY A 276 1.70 -38.57 -9.88
N ASN A 277 1.41 -39.22 -11.00
CA ASN A 277 2.44 -39.63 -11.96
C ASN A 277 2.83 -38.46 -12.86
N VAL A 278 4.13 -38.29 -13.11
CA VAL A 278 4.63 -37.29 -14.06
C VAL A 278 4.13 -37.62 -15.46
N VAL A 279 3.35 -36.70 -16.06
CA VAL A 279 2.81 -36.83 -17.42
C VAL A 279 3.52 -35.92 -18.42
N LYS A 280 4.09 -34.80 -17.97
CA LYS A 280 4.87 -33.88 -18.82
C LYS A 280 6.03 -33.29 -18.02
N THR A 281 7.19 -33.17 -18.65
CA THR A 281 8.32 -32.37 -18.15
C THR A 281 8.75 -31.41 -19.24
N GLU A 282 8.89 -30.13 -18.90
CA GLU A 282 9.19 -29.06 -19.85
C GLU A 282 10.14 -28.05 -19.20
N ASP A 283 11.24 -27.74 -19.89
CA ASP A 283 12.16 -26.67 -19.47
C ASP A 283 11.68 -25.36 -20.09
N THR A 284 11.49 -24.33 -19.26
CA THR A 284 10.82 -23.09 -19.66
C THR A 284 11.22 -21.92 -18.76
N GLU A 285 11.13 -20.69 -19.25
CA GLU A 285 11.58 -19.50 -18.52
C GLU A 285 10.49 -18.93 -17.60
N TRP A 286 10.87 -18.60 -16.36
CA TRP A 286 10.06 -17.82 -15.45
C TRP A 286 10.27 -16.32 -15.71
N ARG A 287 9.37 -15.71 -16.48
CA ARG A 287 9.56 -14.34 -17.00
C ARG A 287 9.09 -13.23 -16.07
N LEU A 288 8.26 -13.55 -15.07
CA LEU A 288 7.68 -12.56 -14.17
C LEU A 288 8.49 -12.43 -12.89
N GLY A 289 8.95 -11.22 -12.59
CA GLY A 289 9.61 -10.88 -11.33
C GLY A 289 8.68 -11.03 -10.12
N ASP A 290 9.26 -11.07 -8.93
CA ASP A 290 8.50 -11.06 -7.70
C ASP A 290 7.68 -9.77 -7.51
N VAL A 291 6.53 -9.93 -6.85
CA VAL A 291 5.60 -8.85 -6.51
C VAL A 291 5.45 -8.87 -4.99
N ILE A 292 6.21 -8.01 -4.30
CA ILE A 292 6.28 -8.04 -2.82
C ILE A 292 5.29 -7.04 -2.24
N HIS A 293 5.39 -5.76 -2.61
CA HIS A 293 4.55 -4.72 -2.01
C HIS A 293 3.59 -4.04 -2.99
N SER A 294 3.78 -4.23 -4.29
CA SER A 294 2.83 -3.71 -5.28
C SER A 294 1.57 -4.57 -5.32
N SER A 295 0.56 -4.19 -4.54
CA SER A 295 -0.74 -4.87 -4.57
C SER A 295 -1.39 -4.72 -5.95
N PRO A 296 -1.88 -5.81 -6.59
CA PRO A 296 -2.53 -5.71 -7.90
C PRO A 296 -3.82 -4.89 -7.84
N ILE A 297 -3.93 -3.86 -8.68
CA ILE A 297 -5.13 -3.02 -8.79
C ILE A 297 -5.92 -3.38 -10.05
N THR A 298 -7.25 -3.37 -9.95
CA THR A 298 -8.12 -3.74 -11.06
C THR A 298 -8.88 -2.55 -11.59
N VAL A 299 -8.89 -2.41 -12.91
CA VAL A 299 -9.56 -1.30 -13.59
C VAL A 299 -10.55 -1.88 -14.59
N SER A 300 -11.83 -1.61 -14.37
CA SER A 300 -12.95 -2.04 -15.22
C SER A 300 -13.82 -0.83 -15.58
N LYS A 301 -15.10 -0.75 -15.28
CA LYS A 301 -15.88 0.49 -15.46
C LYS A 301 -15.34 1.65 -14.59
N PRO A 302 -15.53 2.93 -14.98
CA PRO A 302 -15.17 4.07 -14.14
C PRO A 302 -15.77 3.97 -12.72
N ALA A 303 -14.98 4.25 -11.70
CA ALA A 303 -15.28 3.87 -10.31
C ALA A 303 -15.61 5.05 -9.38
N GLU A 304 -15.21 6.27 -9.73
CA GLU A 304 -15.28 7.45 -8.85
C GLU A 304 -16.71 8.01 -8.67
N ASN A 305 -17.64 7.64 -9.54
CA ASN A 305 -19.07 7.96 -9.40
C ASN A 305 -19.41 9.47 -9.26
N PHE A 306 -18.62 10.39 -9.84
CA PHE A 306 -18.91 11.83 -9.82
C PHE A 306 -20.33 12.19 -10.29
N HIS A 307 -20.88 11.41 -11.24
CA HIS A 307 -22.26 11.54 -11.72
C HIS A 307 -23.34 11.22 -10.68
N LEU A 308 -23.04 10.40 -9.67
CA LEU A 308 -23.96 10.07 -8.56
C LEU A 308 -23.75 11.00 -7.36
N ILE A 309 -22.50 11.19 -6.96
CA ILE A 309 -22.13 11.98 -5.78
C ILE A 309 -22.41 13.46 -6.04
N TYR A 310 -21.91 13.99 -7.16
CA TYR A 310 -21.96 15.42 -7.49
C TYR A 310 -22.94 15.75 -8.61
N ARG A 311 -23.66 14.77 -9.17
CA ARG A 311 -24.59 14.96 -10.29
C ARG A 311 -23.94 15.58 -11.53
N ASP A 312 -22.66 15.30 -11.76
CA ASP A 312 -21.93 15.79 -12.92
C ASP A 312 -22.38 15.06 -14.20
N PRO A 313 -23.03 15.74 -15.17
CA PRO A 313 -23.47 15.12 -16.40
C PRO A 313 -22.30 14.78 -17.35
N THR A 314 -21.15 15.46 -17.25
CA THR A 314 -20.01 15.22 -18.13
C THR A 314 -19.34 13.88 -17.82
N TYR A 315 -19.19 13.56 -16.53
CA TYR A 315 -18.71 12.24 -16.08
C TYR A 315 -19.69 11.11 -16.42
N ASN A 316 -21.00 11.40 -16.46
CA ASN A 316 -21.98 10.40 -16.88
C ASN A 316 -21.78 9.94 -18.34
N GLU A 317 -21.33 10.83 -19.23
CA GLU A 317 -20.98 10.44 -20.60
C GLU A 317 -19.72 9.54 -20.64
N PHE A 318 -18.74 9.82 -19.79
CA PHE A 318 -17.56 8.97 -19.59
C PHE A 318 -17.92 7.57 -19.08
N VAL A 319 -18.77 7.49 -18.06
CA VAL A 319 -19.29 6.21 -17.53
C VAL A 319 -20.04 5.43 -18.61
N LYS A 320 -20.89 6.08 -19.41
CA LYS A 320 -21.60 5.41 -20.50
C LYS A 320 -20.65 4.81 -21.53
N LYS A 321 -19.66 5.59 -21.97
CA LYS A 321 -18.64 5.16 -22.94
C LYS A 321 -17.83 3.96 -22.44
N TRP A 322 -17.36 4.01 -21.20
CA TRP A 322 -16.46 3.00 -20.62
C TRP A 322 -17.17 1.99 -19.70
N SER A 323 -18.49 1.89 -19.76
CA SER A 323 -19.27 0.91 -18.99
C SER A 323 -18.91 -0.54 -19.31
N GLY A 324 -18.57 -0.82 -20.57
CA GLY A 324 -18.07 -2.11 -21.06
C GLY A 324 -16.54 -2.19 -21.20
N ARG A 325 -15.79 -1.35 -20.49
CA ARG A 325 -14.31 -1.34 -20.57
C ARG A 325 -13.74 -2.71 -20.20
N ARG A 326 -12.76 -3.18 -21.00
CA ARG A 326 -11.97 -4.38 -20.69
C ARG A 326 -11.39 -4.28 -19.29
N THR A 327 -11.55 -5.34 -18.50
CA THR A 327 -10.96 -5.40 -17.16
C THR A 327 -9.48 -5.72 -17.27
N VAL A 328 -8.64 -4.86 -16.70
CA VAL A 328 -7.18 -5.03 -16.67
C VAL A 328 -6.68 -4.96 -15.23
N VAL A 329 -5.71 -5.80 -14.92
CA VAL A 329 -5.00 -5.82 -13.63
C VAL A 329 -3.64 -5.18 -13.83
N TYR A 330 -3.33 -4.19 -13.00
CA TYR A 330 -2.05 -3.47 -13.01
C TYR A 330 -1.29 -3.75 -11.72
N PHE A 331 0.01 -4.03 -11.84
CA PHE A 331 0.88 -4.26 -10.68
C PHE A 331 2.34 -3.98 -11.07
N GLY A 332 3.13 -3.52 -10.12
CA GLY A 332 4.57 -3.38 -10.23
C GLY A 332 5.28 -4.71 -9.94
N GLY A 333 6.36 -4.96 -10.67
CA GLY A 333 7.28 -6.08 -10.48
C GLY A 333 8.69 -5.62 -10.17
N ASN A 334 9.39 -6.42 -9.36
CA ASN A 334 10.82 -6.25 -9.08
C ASN A 334 11.73 -6.75 -10.23
N ASP A 335 11.14 -7.05 -11.39
CA ASP A 335 11.80 -7.18 -12.69
C ASP A 335 11.93 -5.83 -13.43
N GLY A 336 11.59 -4.72 -12.78
CA GLY A 336 11.78 -3.37 -13.33
C GLY A 336 10.53 -2.75 -13.95
N MET A 337 9.41 -3.48 -13.97
CA MET A 337 8.27 -3.17 -14.84
C MET A 337 6.97 -2.94 -14.07
N LEU A 338 6.12 -2.04 -14.59
CA LEU A 338 4.68 -2.10 -14.36
C LEU A 338 4.06 -3.03 -15.40
N HIS A 339 3.31 -4.03 -14.97
CA HIS A 339 2.62 -4.98 -15.85
C HIS A 339 1.13 -4.64 -15.99
N ALA A 340 0.58 -4.82 -17.19
CA ALA A 340 -0.85 -4.74 -17.47
C ALA A 340 -1.35 -6.10 -17.99
N VAL A 341 -2.19 -6.77 -17.20
CA VAL A 341 -2.67 -8.13 -17.49
C VAL A 341 -4.17 -8.13 -17.78
N ASN A 342 -4.55 -8.78 -18.89
CA ASN A 342 -5.94 -8.90 -19.31
C ASN A 342 -6.74 -9.82 -18.38
N SER A 343 -7.78 -9.28 -17.74
CA SER A 343 -8.78 -10.08 -17.00
C SER A 343 -10.06 -10.31 -17.81
N GLY A 344 -10.14 -9.77 -19.04
CA GLY A 344 -11.27 -9.97 -19.94
C GLY A 344 -12.49 -9.10 -19.64
N PHE A 345 -13.67 -9.59 -20.01
CA PHE A 345 -14.97 -8.94 -19.89
C PHE A 345 -15.91 -9.83 -19.08
N TYR A 346 -16.49 -9.31 -18.00
CA TYR A 346 -17.39 -10.08 -17.16
C TYR A 346 -18.85 -9.92 -17.60
N SER A 347 -19.58 -11.03 -17.73
CA SER A 347 -21.04 -11.06 -17.95
C SER A 347 -21.73 -11.48 -16.66
N ASP A 348 -22.55 -10.59 -16.09
CA ASP A 348 -23.38 -10.90 -14.92
C ASP A 348 -24.45 -11.98 -15.26
N GLU A 349 -24.96 -11.98 -16.49
CA GLU A 349 -26.02 -12.91 -16.95
C GLU A 349 -25.49 -14.35 -17.04
N ASP A 350 -24.28 -14.52 -17.59
CA ASP A 350 -23.65 -15.83 -17.77
C ASP A 350 -22.79 -16.25 -16.58
N ARG A 351 -22.51 -15.32 -15.64
CA ARG A 351 -21.54 -15.45 -14.54
C ARG A 351 -20.17 -15.90 -15.04
N GLN A 352 -19.74 -15.35 -16.19
CA GLN A 352 -18.57 -15.81 -16.93
C GLN A 352 -17.66 -14.66 -17.35
N PHE A 353 -16.34 -14.92 -17.35
CA PHE A 353 -15.35 -14.04 -17.96
C PHE A 353 -15.09 -14.42 -19.41
N PHE A 354 -15.14 -13.43 -20.30
CA PHE A 354 -14.90 -13.56 -21.73
C PHE A 354 -13.60 -12.87 -22.14
N CYS A 355 -12.86 -13.46 -23.09
CA CYS A 355 -11.63 -12.88 -23.63
C CYS A 355 -11.88 -11.68 -24.57
N SER A 356 -13.05 -11.63 -25.22
CA SER A 356 -13.40 -10.71 -26.31
C SER A 356 -14.60 -9.83 -25.97
N GLU A 357 -14.63 -8.64 -26.56
CA GLU A 357 -15.72 -7.67 -26.39
C GLU A 357 -17.02 -8.20 -27.00
N GLY A 358 -18.16 -7.92 -26.36
CA GLY A 358 -19.48 -8.37 -26.83
C GLY A 358 -19.82 -9.82 -26.51
N TYR A 359 -19.06 -10.46 -25.62
CA TYR A 359 -19.30 -11.82 -25.11
C TYR A 359 -19.29 -12.89 -26.22
N THR A 360 -18.59 -12.62 -27.33
CA THR A 360 -18.49 -13.54 -28.47
C THR A 360 -17.27 -14.43 -28.35
N GLY A 361 -17.42 -15.58 -27.70
CA GLY A 361 -16.37 -16.59 -27.58
C GLY A 361 -16.65 -17.51 -26.39
N GLN A 362 -16.43 -18.82 -26.54
CA GLN A 362 -16.36 -19.69 -25.37
C GLN A 362 -14.98 -19.46 -24.76
N ALA A 363 -14.87 -18.64 -23.72
CA ALA A 363 -13.64 -18.62 -22.96
C ALA A 363 -13.37 -20.05 -22.44
N LYS A 364 -12.13 -20.49 -22.59
CA LYS A 364 -11.57 -21.62 -21.83
C LYS A 364 -10.34 -21.06 -21.13
N PRO A 365 -10.30 -20.93 -19.80
CA PRO A 365 -9.06 -20.90 -19.06
C PRO A 365 -8.06 -21.91 -19.62
N GLY A 366 -6.83 -21.47 -19.86
CA GLY A 366 -5.80 -22.28 -20.52
C GLY A 366 -6.03 -22.61 -22.02
N GLY A 367 -7.15 -22.20 -22.62
CA GLY A 367 -7.42 -22.30 -24.06
C GLY A 367 -7.09 -21.01 -24.82
N ASP A 368 -6.79 -21.16 -26.11
CA ASP A 368 -6.45 -20.02 -26.97
C ASP A 368 -7.73 -19.32 -27.45
N CYS A 369 -8.01 -18.17 -26.84
CA CYS A 369 -9.02 -17.22 -27.31
C CYS A 369 -8.55 -16.44 -28.54
N LYS A 370 -7.28 -16.56 -28.96
CA LYS A 370 -6.79 -15.93 -30.19
C LYS A 370 -7.38 -16.65 -31.40
N THR A 371 -8.34 -16.01 -32.04
CA THR A 371 -8.42 -16.11 -33.50
C THR A 371 -7.31 -15.21 -34.09
N ASP A 372 -6.98 -15.29 -35.38
CA ASP A 372 -5.94 -14.44 -36.02
C ASP A 372 -6.25 -12.91 -35.99
N SER A 373 -7.09 -12.43 -35.07
CA SER A 373 -7.52 -11.06 -34.88
C SER A 373 -6.57 -10.30 -33.93
N PRO A 374 -6.10 -9.10 -34.29
CA PRO A 374 -5.09 -8.35 -33.53
C PRO A 374 -5.57 -7.76 -32.18
N ASN A 375 -6.84 -7.91 -31.80
CA ASN A 375 -7.43 -7.33 -30.58
C ASN A 375 -7.99 -8.39 -29.60
N GLU A 376 -7.67 -9.66 -29.82
CA GLU A 376 -8.06 -10.77 -28.93
C GLU A 376 -6.88 -11.15 -28.03
N TYR A 377 -7.14 -11.20 -26.73
CA TYR A 377 -6.16 -11.51 -25.69
C TYR A 377 -6.72 -12.61 -24.81
N ASN A 378 -5.87 -13.57 -24.44
CA ASN A 378 -6.23 -14.63 -23.50
C ASN A 378 -6.42 -14.04 -22.09
N LEU A 379 -7.21 -14.71 -21.25
CA LEU A 379 -7.28 -14.37 -19.83
C LEU A 379 -5.90 -14.61 -19.18
N GLY A 380 -5.42 -13.63 -18.41
CA GLY A 380 -4.09 -13.62 -17.82
C GLY A 380 -2.97 -13.19 -18.79
N GLU A 381 -3.27 -12.88 -20.06
CA GLU A 381 -2.24 -12.43 -21.01
C GLU A 381 -1.78 -11.01 -20.68
N GLU A 382 -0.46 -10.80 -20.68
CA GLU A 382 0.13 -9.47 -20.55
C GLU A 382 -0.14 -8.65 -21.83
N LEU A 383 -0.83 -7.53 -21.68
CA LEU A 383 -1.14 -6.61 -22.78
C LEU A 383 0.07 -5.77 -23.18
N TRP A 384 0.80 -5.32 -22.17
CA TRP A 384 2.00 -4.49 -22.24
C TRP A 384 2.64 -4.39 -20.86
N ALA A 385 3.90 -3.97 -20.83
CA ALA A 385 4.62 -3.61 -19.63
C ALA A 385 5.33 -2.26 -19.84
N TYR A 386 5.50 -1.50 -18.77
CA TYR A 386 6.17 -0.19 -18.78
C TYR A 386 7.40 -0.20 -17.87
N ILE A 387 8.53 0.22 -18.40
CA ILE A 387 9.75 0.46 -17.64
C ILE A 387 9.90 1.97 -17.41
N PRO A 388 9.92 2.43 -16.16
CA PRO A 388 10.17 3.84 -15.85
C PRO A 388 11.59 4.28 -16.23
N TYR A 389 11.72 5.52 -16.71
CA TYR A 389 12.98 6.16 -17.06
C TYR A 389 14.02 6.11 -15.93
N ASN A 390 13.59 6.40 -14.69
CA ASN A 390 14.50 6.43 -13.55
C ASN A 390 15.06 5.06 -13.14
N LEU A 391 14.50 3.96 -13.65
CA LEU A 391 14.99 2.60 -13.39
C LEU A 391 15.96 2.07 -14.44
N GLN A 392 16.11 2.74 -15.59
CA GLN A 392 16.94 2.27 -16.71
C GLN A 392 18.38 1.89 -16.28
N PRO A 393 19.07 2.68 -15.43
CA PRO A 393 20.44 2.34 -15.03
C PRO A 393 20.55 1.09 -14.14
N HIS A 394 19.44 0.66 -13.55
CA HIS A 394 19.35 -0.47 -12.62
C HIS A 394 19.00 -1.78 -13.32
N LEU A 395 18.42 -1.74 -14.53
CA LEU A 395 17.93 -2.93 -15.25
C LEU A 395 19.04 -3.95 -15.52
N LYS A 396 20.26 -3.47 -15.78
CA LYS A 396 21.44 -4.33 -16.01
C LYS A 396 21.73 -5.28 -14.86
N CYS A 397 21.39 -4.89 -13.63
CA CYS A 397 21.61 -5.71 -12.45
C CYS A 397 20.73 -6.97 -12.47
N LEU A 398 19.54 -6.92 -13.07
CA LEU A 398 18.63 -8.07 -13.14
C LEU A 398 19.26 -9.26 -13.90
N ALA A 399 20.10 -8.96 -14.90
CA ALA A 399 20.80 -9.96 -15.71
C ALA A 399 22.09 -10.50 -15.08
N ASP A 400 22.53 -9.98 -13.92
CA ASP A 400 23.74 -10.42 -13.24
C ASP A 400 23.58 -11.83 -12.65
N ASN A 401 24.53 -12.72 -12.94
CA ASN A 401 24.60 -14.07 -12.38
C ASN A 401 24.67 -14.09 -10.84
N PHE A 402 25.13 -13.01 -10.22
CA PHE A 402 25.20 -12.83 -8.77
C PHE A 402 24.17 -11.82 -8.26
N TYR A 403 23.06 -11.64 -8.97
CA TYR A 403 21.97 -10.74 -8.55
C TYR A 403 21.56 -10.99 -7.10
N GLU A 404 21.70 -9.94 -6.31
CA GLU A 404 21.05 -9.79 -5.02
C GLU A 404 19.75 -9.01 -5.23
N HIS A 405 18.74 -9.34 -4.43
CA HIS A 405 17.40 -8.78 -4.63
C HIS A 405 17.42 -7.26 -4.53
N LYS A 406 16.58 -6.63 -5.36
CA LYS A 406 16.38 -5.19 -5.37
C LYS A 406 14.91 -4.88 -5.59
N TYR A 407 14.46 -3.84 -4.91
CA TYR A 407 13.18 -3.25 -5.22
C TYR A 407 13.27 -2.47 -6.54
N PHE A 408 12.24 -2.54 -7.37
CA PHE A 408 12.10 -1.73 -8.58
C PHE A 408 10.77 -0.98 -8.59
N VAL A 409 9.75 -1.50 -9.29
CA VAL A 409 8.39 -0.93 -9.28
C VAL A 409 7.60 -1.67 -8.22
N ASP A 410 7.51 -1.09 -7.03
CA ASP A 410 7.04 -1.82 -5.85
C ASP A 410 5.98 -1.07 -5.02
N LEU A 411 5.59 0.15 -5.44
CA LEU A 411 4.43 0.83 -4.85
C LEU A 411 3.14 0.28 -5.45
N GLU A 412 2.07 0.19 -4.65
CA GLU A 412 0.72 -0.06 -5.15
C GLU A 412 0.31 1.05 -6.13
N PRO A 413 -0.11 0.74 -7.37
CA PRO A 413 -0.51 1.75 -8.33
C PRO A 413 -1.78 2.47 -7.88
N ARG A 414 -1.79 3.80 -7.92
CA ARG A 414 -2.97 4.62 -7.64
C ARG A 414 -3.73 4.90 -8.93
N ILE A 415 -5.04 4.64 -8.93
CA ILE A 415 -5.93 4.95 -10.06
C ILE A 415 -6.78 6.18 -9.71
N ALA A 416 -7.03 7.04 -10.71
CA ALA A 416 -7.94 8.17 -10.58
C ALA A 416 -8.61 8.50 -11.91
N ASP A 417 -9.91 8.81 -11.86
CA ASP A 417 -10.57 9.46 -12.99
C ASP A 417 -10.41 10.99 -12.85
N VAL A 418 -9.91 11.64 -13.90
CA VAL A 418 -9.57 13.06 -13.90
C VAL A 418 -10.11 13.77 -15.15
N GLN A 419 -10.44 15.06 -15.03
CA GLN A 419 -10.94 15.87 -16.13
C GLN A 419 -9.88 16.88 -16.59
N ILE A 420 -8.83 16.38 -17.26
CA ILE A 420 -7.69 17.17 -17.75
C ILE A 420 -7.48 17.05 -19.26
N PHE A 421 -8.27 16.21 -19.94
CA PHE A 421 -8.09 15.87 -21.35
C PHE A 421 -8.95 16.78 -22.22
N GLU A 422 -8.48 17.05 -23.44
CA GLU A 422 -9.36 17.60 -24.48
C GLU A 422 -10.43 16.55 -24.84
N GLU A 423 -11.66 17.00 -25.06
CA GLU A 423 -12.74 16.09 -25.46
C GLU A 423 -12.42 15.36 -26.77
N ASP A 424 -12.33 14.04 -26.70
CA ASP A 424 -12.11 13.16 -27.85
C ASP A 424 -12.90 11.84 -27.74
N ALA A 425 -12.59 10.86 -28.60
CA ALA A 425 -13.30 9.58 -28.65
C ALA A 425 -13.06 8.66 -27.44
N ASP A 426 -11.90 8.77 -26.80
CA ASP A 426 -11.51 8.03 -25.60
C ASP A 426 -11.82 8.85 -24.33
N HIS A 427 -11.84 10.19 -24.43
CA HIS A 427 -12.05 11.14 -23.34
C HIS A 427 -13.34 11.97 -23.44
N PRO A 428 -14.54 11.36 -23.50
CA PRO A 428 -15.79 12.12 -23.57
C PRO A 428 -15.96 13.03 -22.35
N GLY A 429 -16.35 14.28 -22.59
CA GLY A 429 -16.43 15.29 -21.53
C GLY A 429 -15.07 15.72 -20.95
N GLY A 430 -13.96 15.34 -21.58
CA GLY A 430 -12.58 15.61 -21.14
C GLY A 430 -12.11 14.74 -19.96
N TRP A 431 -12.85 13.67 -19.66
CA TRP A 431 -12.55 12.72 -18.60
C TRP A 431 -11.68 11.57 -19.10
N GLY A 432 -10.72 11.15 -18.28
CA GLY A 432 -9.91 9.96 -18.50
C GLY A 432 -9.51 9.29 -17.19
N THR A 433 -9.11 8.03 -17.27
CA THR A 433 -8.56 7.26 -16.14
C THR A 433 -7.04 7.26 -16.23
N ILE A 434 -6.38 7.80 -15.21
CA ILE A 434 -4.93 7.77 -15.08
C ILE A 434 -4.48 6.74 -14.04
N LEU A 435 -3.29 6.19 -14.25
CA LEU A 435 -2.54 5.37 -13.32
C LEU A 435 -1.30 6.14 -12.87
N ILE A 436 -1.08 6.21 -11.56
CA ILE A 436 0.14 6.74 -10.94
C ILE A 436 0.89 5.56 -10.34
N GLY A 437 2.02 5.21 -10.92
CA GLY A 437 2.94 4.20 -10.39
C GLY A 437 4.07 4.83 -9.59
N GLY A 438 4.67 4.06 -8.69
CA GLY A 438 5.80 4.50 -7.86
C GLY A 438 6.77 3.37 -7.57
N MET A 439 8.00 3.75 -7.21
CA MET A 439 9.11 2.79 -7.04
C MET A 439 9.30 2.34 -5.59
N ARG A 440 8.68 3.03 -4.61
CA ARG A 440 8.88 2.73 -3.18
C ARG A 440 10.38 2.81 -2.82
N PHE A 441 11.02 1.69 -2.52
CA PHE A 441 12.47 1.61 -2.23
C PHE A 441 13.33 1.33 -3.47
N GLY A 442 12.71 1.12 -4.62
CA GLY A 442 13.40 1.00 -5.89
C GLY A 442 13.92 2.34 -6.42
N GLY A 443 14.89 2.25 -7.34
CA GLY A 443 15.54 3.40 -7.95
C GLY A 443 16.51 4.11 -7.01
N ALA A 444 17.55 3.41 -6.55
CA ALA A 444 18.60 4.06 -5.75
C ALA A 444 19.21 5.24 -6.55
N PRO A 445 19.47 6.41 -5.91
CA PRO A 445 19.93 7.59 -6.64
C PRO A 445 21.26 7.38 -7.39
N ILE A 446 21.30 7.74 -8.67
CA ILE A 446 22.48 7.69 -9.54
C ILE A 446 22.57 9.00 -10.32
N ALA A 447 23.70 9.70 -10.21
CA ALA A 447 23.99 10.86 -11.06
C ALA A 447 24.38 10.39 -12.47
N ALA A 448 23.83 11.01 -13.51
CA ALA A 448 24.12 10.62 -14.89
C ALA A 448 25.59 10.85 -15.27
N GLU A 449 26.23 11.87 -14.70
CA GLU A 449 27.67 12.12 -14.88
C GLU A 449 28.56 10.95 -14.42
N ASP A 450 28.10 10.14 -13.44
CA ASP A 450 28.82 8.94 -12.98
C ASP A 450 28.72 7.78 -13.98
N LEU A 451 27.70 7.78 -14.84
CA LEU A 451 27.49 6.74 -15.87
C LEU A 451 28.28 7.04 -17.14
N ASN A 452 28.26 8.29 -17.61
CA ASN A 452 28.82 8.69 -18.90
C ASN A 452 30.16 9.45 -18.81
N GLY A 453 30.59 9.83 -17.60
CA GLY A 453 31.85 10.53 -17.38
C GLY A 453 31.85 12.00 -17.81
N LEU A 454 30.66 12.61 -17.96
CA LEU A 454 30.47 14.05 -18.19
C LEU A 454 30.37 14.80 -16.85
N ASP A 455 31.41 14.70 -16.03
CA ASP A 455 31.56 15.36 -14.72
C ASP A 455 32.22 16.76 -14.81
N GLY A 456 32.28 17.32 -16.03
CA GLY A 456 33.01 18.55 -16.35
C GLY A 456 34.52 18.37 -16.57
N SER A 457 35.11 17.22 -16.23
CA SER A 457 36.55 16.97 -16.46
C SER A 457 36.88 16.76 -17.95
N ASN A 458 35.90 16.27 -18.73
CA ASN A 458 35.98 16.04 -20.17
C ASN A 458 35.11 17.06 -20.92
N ASN A 459 35.75 18.08 -21.51
CA ASN A 459 35.11 19.13 -22.33
C ASN A 459 34.28 20.19 -21.58
N GLY A 460 34.23 20.17 -20.25
CA GLY A 460 33.53 21.19 -19.45
C GLY A 460 32.00 21.11 -19.50
N ILE A 461 31.45 20.00 -20.01
CA ILE A 461 30.02 19.69 -20.03
C ILE A 461 29.70 18.87 -18.78
N HIS A 462 28.59 19.19 -18.13
CA HIS A 462 28.06 18.45 -16.98
C HIS A 462 26.72 17.82 -17.37
N ASP A 463 26.58 16.51 -17.20
CA ASP A 463 25.28 15.85 -17.25
C ASP A 463 24.63 15.92 -15.87
N LEU A 464 23.77 16.93 -15.69
CA LEU A 464 23.17 17.24 -14.39
C LEU A 464 21.99 16.34 -14.03
N ARG A 465 21.59 15.39 -14.88
CA ARG A 465 20.46 14.50 -14.60
C ARG A 465 20.76 13.60 -13.39
N GLU A 466 19.73 13.32 -12.60
CA GLU A 466 19.79 12.38 -11.48
C GLU A 466 18.63 11.38 -11.61
N PHE A 467 18.97 10.10 -11.75
CA PHE A 467 18.00 9.01 -11.70
C PHE A 467 17.74 8.67 -10.24
N SER A 468 16.48 8.67 -9.81
CA SER A 468 16.12 8.38 -8.42
C SER A 468 14.72 7.78 -8.33
N SER A 469 14.37 7.23 -7.18
CA SER A 469 13.03 6.73 -6.90
C SER A 469 11.98 7.77 -7.29
N SER A 470 11.03 7.40 -8.15
CA SER A 470 10.17 8.37 -8.81
C SER A 470 8.72 7.90 -8.92
N TYR A 471 7.85 8.82 -9.31
CA TYR A 471 6.50 8.54 -9.76
C TYR A 471 6.40 8.71 -11.27
N PHE A 472 5.59 7.89 -11.89
CA PHE A 472 5.26 7.97 -13.32
C PHE A 472 3.75 7.88 -13.49
N ILE A 473 3.24 8.53 -14.54
CA ILE A 473 1.79 8.70 -14.76
C ILE A 473 1.46 8.24 -16.17
N LEU A 474 0.50 7.32 -16.29
CA LEU A 474 -0.04 6.85 -17.57
C LEU A 474 -1.53 7.18 -17.69
N ASP A 475 -1.97 7.54 -18.88
CA ASP A 475 -3.36 7.46 -19.30
C ASP A 475 -3.65 6.01 -19.71
N ILE A 476 -4.54 5.37 -18.93
CA ILE A 476 -5.00 4.00 -19.14
C ILE A 476 -6.50 3.97 -19.46
N THR A 477 -7.06 5.10 -19.90
CA THR A 477 -8.47 5.22 -20.27
C THR A 477 -8.83 4.14 -21.29
N ASN A 478 -7.98 4.01 -22.32
CA ASN A 478 -7.98 2.91 -23.26
C ASN A 478 -6.90 1.87 -22.91
N PRO A 479 -7.26 0.73 -22.30
CA PRO A 479 -6.28 -0.20 -21.73
C PRO A 479 -5.37 -0.89 -22.76
N VAL A 480 -5.74 -0.93 -24.05
CA VAL A 480 -4.92 -1.56 -25.10
C VAL A 480 -3.95 -0.58 -25.77
N ASN A 481 -4.20 0.71 -25.62
CA ASN A 481 -3.41 1.81 -26.14
C ASN A 481 -3.08 2.81 -25.02
N PRO A 482 -2.28 2.40 -24.02
CA PRO A 482 -1.89 3.29 -22.94
C PRO A 482 -1.01 4.42 -23.45
N LYS A 483 -0.99 5.53 -22.71
CA LYS A 483 -0.11 6.66 -22.99
C LYS A 483 0.69 7.09 -21.77
N VAL A 484 1.99 7.34 -21.91
CA VAL A 484 2.79 7.94 -20.84
C VAL A 484 2.49 9.43 -20.82
N LEU A 485 2.08 9.96 -19.67
CA LEU A 485 1.77 11.38 -19.51
C LEU A 485 2.96 12.15 -18.93
N GLY A 486 3.75 11.52 -18.07
CA GLY A 486 4.94 12.12 -17.49
C GLY A 486 5.58 11.25 -16.42
N GLU A 487 6.86 11.49 -16.18
CA GLU A 487 7.63 10.90 -15.10
C GLU A 487 8.42 11.98 -14.35
N LEU A 488 8.53 11.82 -13.03
CA LEU A 488 9.29 12.73 -12.19
C LEU A 488 10.77 12.65 -12.58
N THR A 489 11.33 13.78 -13.03
CA THR A 489 12.76 13.90 -13.34
C THR A 489 13.40 14.86 -12.36
N ARG A 490 14.70 14.65 -12.10
CA ARG A 490 15.49 15.52 -11.24
C ARG A 490 16.83 15.83 -11.85
N THR A 491 17.42 16.89 -11.32
CA THR A 491 18.81 17.23 -11.55
C THR A 491 19.55 17.22 -10.22
N THR A 492 20.87 17.13 -10.27
CA THR A 492 21.75 17.26 -9.11
C THR A 492 21.70 18.66 -8.47
N GLU A 493 20.95 19.59 -9.06
CA GLU A 493 20.68 20.91 -8.50
C GLU A 493 19.60 20.86 -7.40
N SER A 494 19.75 21.72 -6.39
CA SER A 494 18.81 21.84 -5.27
C SER A 494 17.56 22.70 -5.57
N THR A 495 17.23 22.91 -6.85
CA THR A 495 16.11 23.76 -7.28
C THR A 495 14.77 23.03 -7.22
N TYR A 496 14.78 21.70 -7.35
CA TYR A 496 13.61 20.85 -7.33
C TYR A 496 13.52 20.04 -6.04
N VAL A 497 12.29 19.70 -5.65
CA VAL A 497 12.01 18.96 -4.43
C VAL A 497 12.62 17.56 -4.49
N ASP A 498 13.29 17.17 -3.41
CA ASP A 498 13.74 15.81 -3.17
C ASP A 498 12.62 15.02 -2.48
N LEU A 499 12.10 14.00 -3.17
CA LEU A 499 11.12 13.08 -2.58
C LEU A 499 11.78 11.88 -1.90
N ASN A 500 13.11 11.75 -1.99
CA ASN A 500 13.88 10.57 -1.61
C ASN A 500 13.26 9.28 -2.19
N TYR A 501 13.20 8.20 -1.41
CA TYR A 501 12.46 7.00 -1.77
C TYR A 501 10.94 7.27 -1.75
N THR A 502 10.24 6.92 -2.83
CA THR A 502 8.82 7.22 -3.05
C THR A 502 7.89 6.24 -2.33
N THR A 503 8.06 6.10 -1.01
CA THR A 503 7.32 5.12 -0.18
C THR A 503 5.88 5.54 0.15
N SER A 504 5.53 6.80 -0.12
CA SER A 504 4.24 7.41 0.25
C SER A 504 3.22 7.26 -0.89
N SER A 505 2.09 6.61 -0.65
CA SER A 505 1.02 6.56 -1.66
C SER A 505 0.43 7.96 -1.92
N PRO A 506 0.45 8.46 -3.16
CA PRO A 506 -0.02 9.81 -3.47
C PRO A 506 -1.55 9.89 -3.48
N THR A 507 -2.09 11.11 -3.42
CA THR A 507 -3.53 11.36 -3.54
C THR A 507 -3.85 12.50 -4.51
N ILE A 508 -5.09 12.54 -4.99
CA ILE A 508 -5.60 13.59 -5.88
C ILE A 508 -6.35 14.64 -5.06
N ALA A 509 -5.97 15.90 -5.24
CA ALA A 509 -6.75 17.05 -4.80
C ALA A 509 -7.43 17.68 -6.02
N VAL A 510 -8.76 17.83 -5.96
CA VAL A 510 -9.57 18.35 -7.05
C VAL A 510 -10.24 19.66 -6.66
N MET A 511 -10.28 20.62 -7.59
CA MET A 511 -10.88 21.94 -7.38
C MET A 511 -11.79 22.27 -8.56
N ARG A 512 -13.10 21.99 -8.45
CA ARG A 512 -14.11 22.33 -9.47
C ARG A 512 -15.01 23.48 -9.04
N LYS A 513 -15.21 24.45 -9.94
CA LYS A 513 -15.89 25.73 -9.64
C LYS A 513 -16.44 26.40 -10.90
N GLY A 514 -17.17 27.50 -10.74
CA GLY A 514 -17.72 28.34 -11.83
C GLY A 514 -19.08 27.87 -12.35
N ASP A 515 -19.86 28.77 -12.95
CA ASP A 515 -21.12 28.38 -13.63
C ASP A 515 -20.83 27.76 -15.00
N LYS A 516 -21.85 27.27 -15.72
CA LYS A 516 -21.67 26.56 -16.99
C LYS A 516 -20.89 27.30 -18.09
N ASN A 517 -20.72 28.61 -17.98
CA ASN A 517 -19.95 29.42 -18.92
C ASN A 517 -18.56 29.80 -18.39
N ALA A 518 -18.21 29.38 -17.18
CA ALA A 518 -16.95 29.61 -16.49
C ALA A 518 -16.50 28.39 -15.66
N ALA A 519 -17.02 27.19 -15.98
CA ALA A 519 -16.80 25.99 -15.20
C ALA A 519 -15.38 25.49 -15.48
N GLU A 520 -14.55 25.48 -14.45
CA GLU A 520 -13.15 25.05 -14.51
C GLU A 520 -12.95 23.95 -13.46
N SER A 521 -12.25 22.87 -13.86
CA SER A 521 -11.83 21.78 -12.97
C SER A 521 -10.30 21.72 -12.97
N ALA A 522 -9.67 22.10 -11.85
CA ALA A 522 -8.23 21.95 -11.67
C ALA A 522 -7.92 20.70 -10.84
N TRP A 523 -6.91 19.94 -11.25
CA TRP A 523 -6.52 18.68 -10.63
C TRP A 523 -5.06 18.70 -10.22
N TYR A 524 -4.77 18.26 -9.00
CA TYR A 524 -3.44 18.26 -8.42
C TYR A 524 -3.10 16.88 -7.86
N LEU A 525 -1.90 16.39 -8.17
CA LEU A 525 -1.31 15.23 -7.51
C LEU A 525 -0.52 15.70 -6.30
N VAL A 526 -0.84 15.16 -5.12
CA VAL A 526 -0.19 15.47 -3.85
C VAL A 526 0.65 14.28 -3.42
N MET A 527 1.94 14.51 -3.19
CA MET A 527 2.95 13.50 -2.89
C MET A 527 3.70 13.85 -1.61
N GLY A 528 3.98 12.85 -0.78
CA GLY A 528 4.88 12.96 0.35
C GLY A 528 6.31 12.56 -0.01
N ASN A 529 7.31 13.21 0.56
CA ASN A 529 8.67 12.65 0.54
C ASN A 529 8.75 11.44 1.48
N GLY A 530 9.49 10.41 1.09
CA GLY A 530 9.78 9.27 1.94
C GLY A 530 11.16 9.33 2.61
N PRO A 531 11.63 8.20 3.16
CA PRO A 531 12.93 8.11 3.85
C PRO A 531 14.09 8.33 2.89
N ALA A 532 15.23 8.78 3.41
CA ALA A 532 16.44 9.02 2.64
C ALA A 532 17.17 7.71 2.30
N GLU A 533 17.02 6.70 3.14
CA GLU A 533 17.69 5.40 3.02
C GLU A 533 16.68 4.25 3.03
N GLN A 534 17.11 3.08 2.56
CA GLN A 534 16.24 1.91 2.40
C GLN A 534 15.81 1.25 3.71
N ASP A 535 16.59 1.42 4.78
CA ASP A 535 16.19 0.98 6.13
C ASP A 535 15.13 1.92 6.76
N GLY A 536 14.63 2.89 5.99
CA GLY A 536 13.66 3.87 6.43
C GLY A 536 14.24 4.95 7.34
N SER A 537 15.57 5.11 7.36
CA SER A 537 16.26 6.19 8.07
C SER A 537 16.23 7.50 7.26
N ASN A 538 16.54 8.61 7.93
CA ASN A 538 16.51 9.94 7.34
C ASN A 538 17.66 10.81 7.86
N ASN A 539 18.02 11.84 7.08
CA ASN A 539 19.12 12.73 7.42
C ASN A 539 18.73 13.71 8.55
N PRO A 540 19.63 13.96 9.53
CA PRO A 540 19.38 14.91 10.60
C PRO A 540 19.01 16.31 10.11
N GLY A 541 17.91 16.85 10.64
CA GLY A 541 17.43 18.21 10.32
C GLY A 541 16.62 18.33 9.03
N VAL A 542 16.39 17.24 8.31
CA VAL A 542 15.53 17.23 7.12
C VAL A 542 14.06 17.28 7.53
N GLN A 543 13.31 18.20 6.93
CA GLN A 543 11.86 18.33 7.13
C GLN A 543 11.13 17.36 6.22
N GLY A 544 10.02 16.79 6.70
CA GLY A 544 9.04 16.19 5.79
C GLY A 544 8.49 17.26 4.84
N LYS A 545 8.17 16.87 3.61
CA LYS A 545 7.71 17.76 2.54
C LYS A 545 6.52 17.14 1.82
N ILE A 546 5.53 17.98 1.54
CA ILE A 546 4.39 17.65 0.68
C ILE A 546 4.60 18.38 -0.65
N ALA A 547 4.84 17.64 -1.72
CA ALA A 547 4.92 18.17 -3.07
C ALA A 547 3.53 18.18 -3.73
N VAL A 548 3.22 19.24 -4.45
CA VAL A 548 1.97 19.41 -5.19
C VAL A 548 2.29 19.65 -6.66
N LEU A 549 1.76 18.79 -7.53
CA LEU A 549 1.92 18.83 -8.97
C LEU A 549 0.57 19.12 -9.64
N PRO A 550 0.40 20.23 -10.39
CA PRO A 550 -0.77 20.43 -11.23
C PRO A 550 -0.76 19.44 -12.40
N LEU A 551 -1.80 18.62 -12.53
CA LEU A 551 -1.85 17.58 -13.57
C LEU A 551 -1.96 18.15 -15.00
N GLU A 552 -2.42 19.39 -15.14
CA GLU A 552 -2.39 20.11 -16.42
C GLU A 552 -0.97 20.30 -16.97
N TRP A 553 0.08 20.15 -16.15
CA TRP A 553 1.47 20.18 -16.64
C TRP A 553 1.78 19.06 -17.63
N LEU A 554 1.06 17.93 -17.54
CA LEU A 554 1.32 16.75 -18.37
C LEU A 554 0.79 16.89 -19.81
N LEU A 555 -0.28 17.69 -19.99
CA LEU A 555 -0.97 17.85 -21.27
C LEU A 555 -0.90 19.28 -21.84
N GLY A 556 -0.76 20.27 -20.96
CA GLY A 556 -0.91 21.68 -21.26
C GLY A 556 -2.13 22.29 -20.54
N PRO A 557 -2.16 23.62 -20.34
CA PRO A 557 -3.28 24.27 -19.65
C PRO A 557 -4.56 24.21 -20.49
N VAL A 558 -5.71 23.97 -19.85
CA VAL A 558 -7.00 24.00 -20.56
C VAL A 558 -7.31 25.45 -20.96
N ALA A 559 -7.33 25.73 -22.26
CA ALA A 559 -7.52 27.09 -22.76
C ALA A 559 -8.98 27.52 -22.80
N ASN A 560 -9.91 26.59 -23.04
CA ASN A 560 -11.33 26.85 -23.18
C ASN A 560 -12.17 25.76 -22.50
N TRP A 561 -13.21 26.20 -21.81
CA TRP A 561 -14.26 25.36 -21.24
C TRP A 561 -15.60 25.72 -21.87
N THR A 562 -16.37 24.71 -22.29
CA THR A 562 -17.73 24.90 -22.81
C THR A 562 -18.66 23.94 -22.09
N GLU A 563 -19.68 24.46 -21.39
CA GLU A 563 -20.61 23.64 -20.60
C GLU A 563 -19.91 22.64 -19.67
N GLY A 564 -18.81 23.06 -19.04
CA GLY A 564 -18.03 22.23 -18.11
C GLY A 564 -17.17 21.15 -18.76
N VAL A 565 -16.98 21.21 -20.09
CA VAL A 565 -16.12 20.31 -20.85
C VAL A 565 -14.88 21.07 -21.34
N PRO A 566 -13.67 20.53 -21.15
CA PRO A 566 -12.46 21.03 -21.79
C PRO A 566 -12.54 20.85 -23.32
N THR A 567 -12.51 21.95 -24.07
CA THR A 567 -12.64 21.90 -25.55
C THR A 567 -11.35 22.24 -26.29
N THR A 568 -10.31 22.68 -25.58
CA THR A 568 -9.02 23.00 -26.20
C THR A 568 -7.91 22.87 -25.17
N VAL A 569 -6.98 21.95 -25.39
CA VAL A 569 -5.74 21.82 -24.62
C VAL A 569 -4.58 22.07 -25.59
N PRO A 570 -3.95 23.26 -25.58
CA PRO A 570 -2.88 23.57 -26.49
C PRO A 570 -1.68 22.65 -26.26
N LEU A 571 -1.18 22.03 -27.34
CA LEU A 571 0.02 21.19 -27.31
C LEU A 571 1.27 21.95 -26.79
N GLY A 572 1.28 23.29 -26.88
CA GLY A 572 2.32 24.13 -26.29
C GLY A 572 1.95 24.54 -24.86
N GLY A 573 2.78 24.17 -23.88
CA GLY A 573 2.57 24.54 -22.48
C GLY A 573 2.71 23.40 -21.47
N LYS A 574 2.98 22.16 -21.95
CA LYS A 574 3.45 21.07 -21.10
C LYS A 574 4.67 21.51 -20.28
N LYS A 575 4.81 20.94 -19.09
CA LYS A 575 5.93 21.19 -18.18
C LYS A 575 6.43 19.88 -17.63
N ALA A 576 7.74 19.80 -17.44
CA ALA A 576 8.37 18.65 -16.81
C ALA A 576 7.84 18.46 -15.39
N ILE A 577 7.80 17.21 -14.91
CA ILE A 577 7.56 16.90 -13.51
C ILE A 577 8.85 17.17 -12.71
N ARG A 578 9.26 18.43 -12.68
CA ARG A 578 10.39 18.97 -11.90
C ARG A 578 9.81 19.98 -10.91
N ILE A 579 9.28 19.49 -9.80
CA ILE A 579 8.50 20.29 -8.86
C ILE A 579 9.44 21.20 -8.07
N PRO A 580 9.23 22.53 -8.04
CA PRO A 580 10.10 23.44 -7.29
C PRO A 580 10.16 23.12 -5.79
N ASP A 581 11.36 23.17 -5.19
CA ASP A 581 11.52 23.03 -3.72
C ASP A 581 11.21 24.35 -2.98
N GLN A 582 10.09 24.98 -3.32
CA GLN A 582 9.61 26.22 -2.73
C GLN A 582 8.08 26.17 -2.63
N LEU A 583 7.50 27.01 -1.77
CA LEU A 583 6.05 27.15 -1.70
C LEU A 583 5.47 27.52 -3.08
N PRO A 584 4.29 26.98 -3.46
CA PRO A 584 3.62 27.37 -4.69
C PRO A 584 3.41 28.88 -4.78
N VAL A 585 3.55 29.45 -5.97
CA VAL A 585 3.42 30.88 -6.25
C VAL A 585 2.53 31.09 -7.47
N THR A 586 1.99 32.30 -7.68
CA THR A 586 1.10 32.58 -8.83
C THR A 586 1.75 32.32 -10.21
N ALA A 587 3.08 32.33 -10.30
CA ALA A 587 3.79 32.00 -11.53
C ALA A 587 4.02 30.49 -11.74
N SER A 588 3.85 29.69 -10.68
CA SER A 588 4.03 28.23 -10.65
C SER A 588 3.12 27.63 -9.58
N ASP A 589 1.96 27.15 -9.99
CA ASP A 589 0.98 26.53 -9.09
C ASP A 589 1.46 25.20 -8.49
N GLY A 590 2.58 24.63 -8.99
CA GLY A 590 3.27 23.51 -8.36
C GLY A 590 4.40 23.96 -7.44
N GLY A 591 4.62 23.21 -6.37
CA GLY A 591 5.66 23.49 -5.36
C GLY A 591 5.60 22.53 -4.17
N ALA A 592 6.39 22.81 -3.13
CA ALA A 592 6.52 21.98 -1.95
C ALA A 592 6.16 22.74 -0.67
N PHE A 593 5.36 22.11 0.20
CA PHE A 593 5.04 22.58 1.54
C PHE A 593 5.90 21.85 2.57
N PRO A 594 6.77 22.55 3.31
CA PRO A 594 7.51 21.94 4.41
C PRO A 594 6.60 21.65 5.59
N VAL A 595 6.78 20.47 6.18
CA VAL A 595 6.15 20.07 7.44
C VAL A 595 7.06 20.49 8.60
N PRO A 596 6.51 21.09 9.69
CA PRO A 596 7.32 21.48 10.83
C PRO A 596 8.19 20.33 11.37
N ILE A 597 9.50 20.57 11.54
CA ILE A 597 10.45 19.57 12.06
C ILE A 597 10.03 19.12 13.47
N ALA A 598 10.01 17.81 13.72
CA ALA A 598 10.12 17.25 15.07
C ALA A 598 11.54 16.72 15.29
N ASP A 599 11.94 16.61 16.56
CA ASP A 599 13.18 16.03 17.09
C ASP A 599 14.02 15.26 16.04
N ASN A 600 15.01 15.94 15.45
CA ASN A 600 16.00 15.43 14.50
C ASN A 600 15.56 15.21 13.03
N GLY A 601 14.30 15.39 12.64
CA GLY A 601 13.85 15.31 11.23
C GLY A 601 12.67 14.35 11.03
N GLY A 602 12.22 14.18 9.79
CA GLY A 602 11.15 13.23 9.46
C GLY A 602 10.74 13.21 7.99
N TYR A 603 9.85 12.29 7.64
CA TYR A 603 9.28 12.14 6.30
C TYR A 603 7.78 11.81 6.37
N ILE A 604 7.13 11.82 5.21
CA ILE A 604 5.68 11.70 5.07
C ILE A 604 5.30 10.26 4.71
N SER A 605 4.20 9.79 5.30
CA SER A 605 3.57 8.50 4.99
C SER A 605 2.45 8.64 3.95
N ASN A 606 1.57 7.65 3.82
CA ASN A 606 0.49 7.67 2.85
C ASN A 606 -0.50 8.82 3.09
N LEU A 607 -1.08 9.35 2.00
CA LEU A 607 -1.99 10.49 2.04
C LEU A 607 -3.41 10.11 1.65
N ILE A 608 -4.39 10.83 2.20
CA ILE A 608 -5.79 10.79 1.73
C ILE A 608 -6.33 12.21 1.52
N SER A 609 -7.13 12.42 0.47
CA SER A 609 -7.85 13.67 0.24
C SER A 609 -9.30 13.55 0.72
N MET A 610 -9.84 14.67 1.22
CA MET A 610 -11.18 14.73 1.80
C MET A 610 -11.93 15.97 1.31
N ASP A 611 -13.21 15.77 0.98
CA ASP A 611 -14.22 16.80 0.73
C ASP A 611 -15.30 16.64 1.81
N TYR A 612 -15.44 17.63 2.70
CA TYR A 612 -16.31 17.52 3.88
C TYR A 612 -17.69 18.09 3.67
N ASP A 613 -17.86 19.03 2.74
CA ASP A 613 -19.11 19.72 2.49
C ASP A 613 -19.62 19.45 1.08
N ILE A 614 -20.07 18.20 0.86
CA ILE A 614 -20.78 17.79 -0.36
C ILE A 614 -22.05 18.65 -0.52
N ASP A 615 -21.90 19.80 -1.17
CA ASP A 615 -22.96 20.76 -1.44
C ASP A 615 -23.67 20.36 -2.73
N LEU A 616 -24.79 19.66 -2.59
CA LEU A 616 -25.61 19.24 -3.73
C LEU A 616 -26.40 20.39 -4.38
N THR A 617 -26.19 21.65 -3.98
CA THR A 617 -26.78 22.79 -4.68
C THR A 617 -26.07 23.02 -6.01
N ALA A 618 -26.79 22.73 -7.09
CA ALA A 618 -26.32 22.99 -8.44
C ALA A 618 -26.78 24.39 -8.88
N PRO A 619 -25.87 25.33 -9.19
CA PRO A 619 -26.26 26.63 -9.73
C PRO A 619 -26.79 26.53 -11.17
N ASP A 620 -26.52 25.41 -11.85
CA ASP A 620 -26.83 25.15 -13.24
C ASP A 620 -27.00 23.64 -13.51
N ASN A 621 -27.01 23.26 -14.79
CA ASN A 621 -27.17 21.89 -15.24
C ASN A 621 -25.87 21.05 -15.20
N LEU A 622 -24.77 21.55 -14.63
CA LEU A 622 -23.48 20.83 -14.55
C LEU A 622 -23.25 20.09 -13.22
N GLY A 623 -24.28 20.00 -12.38
CA GLY A 623 -24.18 19.36 -11.08
C GLY A 623 -23.56 20.28 -10.00
N ALA A 624 -23.31 19.68 -8.85
CA ALA A 624 -22.62 20.29 -7.72
C ALA A 624 -21.18 20.66 -8.10
N ARG A 625 -20.63 21.64 -7.39
CA ARG A 625 -19.21 21.94 -7.40
C ARG A 625 -18.55 21.20 -6.25
N TYR A 626 -17.34 20.72 -6.47
CA TYR A 626 -16.65 19.86 -5.53
C TYR A 626 -15.19 20.25 -5.43
N THR A 627 -14.72 20.35 -4.20
CA THR A 627 -13.37 20.79 -3.88
C THR A 627 -12.85 19.92 -2.77
N THR A 628 -11.62 19.43 -2.92
CA THR A 628 -10.89 18.88 -1.78
C THR A 628 -10.72 19.98 -0.74
N ASP A 629 -11.11 19.71 0.50
CA ASP A 629 -11.01 20.61 1.64
C ASP A 629 -9.71 20.45 2.40
N ALA A 630 -9.24 19.20 2.51
CA ALA A 630 -8.02 18.86 3.21
C ALA A 630 -7.39 17.57 2.68
N VAL A 631 -6.07 17.45 2.84
CA VAL A 631 -5.31 16.22 2.63
C VAL A 631 -4.66 15.81 3.95
N TYR A 632 -4.97 14.62 4.46
CA TYR A 632 -4.43 14.08 5.72
C TYR A 632 -3.25 13.16 5.47
N PHE A 633 -2.28 13.21 6.38
CA PHE A 633 -1.09 12.35 6.33
C PHE A 633 -0.44 12.22 7.71
N GLY A 634 0.23 11.10 7.95
CA GLY A 634 1.09 10.88 9.10
C GLY A 634 2.57 11.15 8.79
N THR A 635 3.39 11.28 9.83
CA THR A 635 4.85 11.37 9.71
C THR A 635 5.56 10.23 10.43
N VAL A 636 6.74 9.89 9.93
CA VAL A 636 7.77 9.19 10.70
C VAL A 636 8.82 10.22 11.06
N ASP A 637 8.84 10.61 12.33
CA ASP A 637 9.83 11.53 12.87
C ASP A 637 11.03 10.72 13.40
N GLY A 638 12.23 11.30 13.39
CA GLY A 638 13.48 10.64 13.77
C GLY A 638 14.43 10.47 12.60
N THR A 639 15.63 9.95 12.90
CA THR A 639 16.71 9.83 11.92
C THR A 639 17.25 8.42 11.77
N ASP A 640 17.28 7.61 12.84
CA ASP A 640 18.00 6.33 12.84
C ASP A 640 17.49 5.40 13.96
N PHE A 641 17.96 4.16 13.97
CA PHE A 641 17.77 3.23 15.07
C PHE A 641 18.77 3.48 16.21
N ALA A 642 18.31 3.27 17.43
CA ALA A 642 19.12 3.20 18.62
C ALA A 642 19.10 1.77 19.19
N LYS A 643 20.19 1.39 19.87
CA LYS A 643 20.32 0.08 20.51
C LYS A 643 19.90 0.18 21.98
N TYR A 644 19.15 -0.80 22.48
CA TYR A 644 18.84 -0.86 23.91
C TYR A 644 20.10 -1.10 24.75
N SER A 645 20.20 -0.44 25.90
CA SER A 645 21.26 -0.71 26.86
C SER A 645 21.07 -2.09 27.52
N ASP A 646 22.16 -2.77 27.88
CA ASP A 646 22.10 -4.08 28.56
C ASP A 646 21.28 -4.00 29.85
N ALA A 647 21.39 -2.89 30.58
CA ALA A 647 20.62 -2.63 31.81
C ALA A 647 19.11 -2.46 31.54
N ALA A 648 18.72 -1.87 30.40
CA ALA A 648 17.32 -1.81 30.00
C ALA A 648 16.81 -3.22 29.67
N LEU A 649 17.58 -4.02 28.91
CA LEU A 649 17.20 -5.38 28.52
C LEU A 649 17.04 -6.32 29.73
N GLU A 650 17.91 -6.23 30.74
CA GLU A 650 17.79 -6.98 32.00
C GLU A 650 16.51 -6.64 32.78
N ASN A 651 16.07 -5.38 32.76
CA ASN A 651 14.82 -4.97 33.41
C ASN A 651 13.58 -5.46 32.66
N ILE A 652 13.64 -5.50 31.32
CA ILE A 652 12.52 -5.94 30.48
C ILE A 652 12.37 -7.45 30.51
N TYR A 653 13.49 -8.16 30.40
CA TYR A 653 13.55 -9.62 30.26
C TYR A 653 14.41 -10.22 31.39
N PRO A 654 13.97 -10.13 32.66
CA PRO A 654 14.78 -10.54 33.81
C PRO A 654 15.08 -12.05 33.87
N ASN A 655 14.44 -12.86 33.01
CA ASN A 655 14.56 -14.32 32.95
C ASN A 655 15.08 -14.84 31.60
N SER A 656 15.49 -13.98 30.67
CA SER A 656 16.04 -14.42 29.37
C SER A 656 17.55 -14.66 29.44
N ASN A 657 18.05 -15.57 28.60
CA ASN A 657 19.49 -15.79 28.45
C ASN A 657 20.13 -14.53 27.81
N PRO A 658 21.13 -13.89 28.43
CA PRO A 658 21.80 -12.70 27.87
C PRO A 658 22.39 -12.91 26.47
N GLU A 659 22.79 -14.14 26.13
CA GLU A 659 23.29 -14.49 24.78
C GLU A 659 22.19 -14.40 23.70
N ASN A 660 20.90 -14.48 24.08
CA ASN A 660 19.74 -14.35 23.18
C ASN A 660 19.19 -12.91 23.11
N LEU A 661 19.77 -11.96 23.86
CA LEU A 661 19.37 -10.54 23.89
C LEU A 661 20.29 -9.64 23.04
N GLY A 662 21.31 -10.22 22.40
CA GLY A 662 22.23 -9.49 21.52
C GLY A 662 21.48 -8.81 20.36
N ASP A 663 21.73 -7.51 20.18
CA ASP A 663 21.23 -6.66 19.09
C ASP A 663 19.71 -6.37 19.08
N GLN A 664 19.18 -5.90 20.19
CA GLN A 664 17.85 -5.30 20.26
C GLN A 664 17.90 -3.81 19.88
N TRP A 665 17.11 -3.42 18.88
CA TRP A 665 17.05 -2.06 18.33
C TRP A 665 15.65 -1.48 18.47
N TYR A 666 15.59 -0.15 18.59
CA TYR A 666 14.36 0.62 18.57
C TYR A 666 14.54 1.86 17.69
N TRP A 667 13.45 2.33 17.10
CA TRP A 667 13.46 3.58 16.34
C TRP A 667 13.59 4.79 17.28
N ASN A 668 14.47 5.74 16.94
CA ASN A 668 14.82 6.86 17.82
C ASN A 668 13.84 8.05 17.77
N GLY A 669 12.76 7.97 17.00
CA GLY A 669 11.78 9.05 16.86
C GLY A 669 10.32 8.60 16.97
N GLY A 670 9.42 9.57 16.79
CA GLY A 670 7.97 9.39 16.94
C GLY A 670 7.23 9.56 15.62
N GLY A 671 6.04 10.13 15.69
CA GLY A 671 5.25 10.49 14.52
C GLY A 671 4.08 11.36 14.90
N ARG A 672 3.63 12.16 13.94
CA ARG A 672 2.57 13.17 14.10
C ARG A 672 1.62 13.08 12.92
N VAL A 673 0.41 13.57 13.10
CA VAL A 673 -0.63 13.61 12.08
C VAL A 673 -0.89 15.05 11.71
N PHE A 674 -0.93 15.32 10.42
CA PHE A 674 -1.14 16.65 9.85
C PHE A 674 -2.25 16.62 8.82
N ARG A 675 -2.72 17.82 8.48
CA ARG A 675 -3.44 18.07 7.24
C ARG A 675 -2.86 19.25 6.47
N LEU A 676 -2.87 19.14 5.15
CA LEU A 676 -2.78 20.27 4.22
C LEU A 676 -4.20 20.78 3.97
N VAL A 677 -4.53 21.98 4.43
CA VAL A 677 -5.87 22.55 4.28
C VAL A 677 -5.97 23.32 2.97
N THR A 678 -6.73 22.80 2.03
CA THR A 678 -6.91 23.32 0.66
C THR A 678 -8.14 24.23 0.54
N LYS A 679 -9.14 24.08 1.44
CA LYS A 679 -10.36 24.92 1.49
C LYS A 679 -10.11 26.44 1.53
N MET A 680 -8.89 26.86 1.86
CA MET A 680 -8.51 28.27 1.97
C MET A 680 -8.41 29.00 0.63
N GLY A 681 -8.26 28.27 -0.49
CA GLY A 681 -8.03 28.87 -1.79
C GLY A 681 -8.17 27.88 -2.92
N LEU A 682 -8.24 28.37 -4.15
CA LEU A 682 -8.55 27.55 -5.31
C LEU A 682 -7.31 27.03 -6.02
N THR A 683 -6.18 27.69 -5.80
CA THR A 683 -4.87 27.31 -6.31
C THR A 683 -3.90 27.10 -5.15
N PRO A 684 -2.86 26.26 -5.30
CA PRO A 684 -1.98 25.91 -4.18
C PRO A 684 -1.28 27.11 -3.50
N ASN A 685 -0.99 28.18 -4.23
CA ASN A 685 -0.45 29.42 -3.66
C ASN A 685 -1.42 30.11 -2.69
N GLU A 686 -2.73 29.94 -2.86
CA GLU A 686 -3.79 30.51 -2.01
C GLU A 686 -4.10 29.65 -0.79
N TRP A 687 -3.64 28.40 -0.76
CA TRP A 687 -3.77 27.50 0.41
C TRP A 687 -2.97 27.99 1.62
N THR A 688 -2.43 29.21 1.60
CA THR A 688 -1.45 29.69 2.57
C THR A 688 -2.01 30.63 3.65
N ARG A 689 -3.31 31.06 3.64
CA ARG A 689 -4.02 31.73 4.77
C ARG A 689 -5.38 32.34 4.37
N PRO A 690 -6.45 32.28 5.20
CA PRO A 690 -7.64 33.13 5.03
C PRO A 690 -7.45 34.47 5.76
N PRO A 691 -7.92 35.60 5.21
CA PRO A 691 -8.02 36.84 5.98
C PRO A 691 -9.11 36.72 7.06
N GLY A 692 -8.75 36.71 8.35
CA GLY A 692 -9.71 36.97 9.45
C GLY A 692 -9.88 35.93 10.56
N LEU A 693 -9.18 34.79 10.54
CA LEU A 693 -9.14 33.86 11.68
C LEU A 693 -7.95 34.21 12.59
N THR A 694 -8.23 34.66 13.82
CA THR A 694 -7.25 35.16 14.80
C THR A 694 -6.88 34.17 15.91
N ASP A 695 -7.44 32.97 15.90
CA ASP A 695 -7.54 32.15 17.12
C ASP A 695 -6.43 31.09 17.29
N ASP A 696 -5.40 31.06 16.43
CA ASP A 696 -4.19 30.27 16.70
C ASP A 696 -2.93 31.06 16.30
N THR A 697 -2.18 31.51 17.31
CA THR A 697 -0.92 32.25 17.12
C THR A 697 0.24 31.36 16.67
N ASN A 698 0.07 30.03 16.63
CA ASN A 698 1.15 29.06 16.45
C ASN A 698 1.09 28.23 15.15
N SER A 699 0.05 28.36 14.30
CA SER A 699 -0.07 27.63 13.02
C SER A 699 -0.33 28.57 11.81
N GLN A 700 0.71 29.24 11.33
CA GLN A 700 0.61 30.30 10.31
C GLN A 700 0.67 29.82 8.83
N GLY A 701 0.25 28.58 8.50
CA GLY A 701 0.35 28.05 7.13
C GLY A 701 -0.70 27.01 6.72
N ALA A 702 -0.54 26.46 5.51
CA ALA A 702 -1.40 25.44 4.90
C ALA A 702 -1.36 24.10 5.65
N ILE A 703 -0.16 23.74 6.14
CA ILE A 703 0.09 22.53 6.92
C ILE A 703 -0.27 22.79 8.38
N ARG A 704 -1.18 21.98 8.93
CA ARG A 704 -1.67 22.08 10.31
C ARG A 704 -1.59 20.75 11.02
N MET A 705 -0.95 20.72 12.20
CA MET A 705 -0.87 19.50 13.02
C MET A 705 -2.25 19.18 13.59
N LEU A 706 -2.74 17.98 13.30
CA LEU A 706 -3.95 17.45 13.93
C LEU A 706 -3.61 16.93 15.32
N MET A 707 -2.57 16.11 15.45
CA MET A 707 -2.16 15.55 16.73
C MET A 707 -0.71 15.05 16.69
N ASP A 708 -0.03 15.11 17.82
CA ASP A 708 1.21 14.36 18.05
C ASP A 708 0.90 13.00 18.68
N VAL A 709 0.91 11.95 17.84
CA VAL A 709 0.56 10.58 18.23
C VAL A 709 1.72 9.82 18.86
N LYS A 710 2.94 10.41 18.88
CA LYS A 710 4.11 9.92 19.60
C LYS A 710 4.64 8.55 19.10
N GLY A 711 4.11 8.02 18.01
CA GLY A 711 4.60 6.82 17.35
C GLY A 711 4.70 7.05 15.83
N PRO A 712 5.66 6.42 15.13
CA PRO A 712 5.74 6.50 13.67
C PRO A 712 4.39 6.17 13.04
N VAL A 713 3.95 6.93 12.04
CA VAL A 713 2.74 6.62 11.26
C VAL A 713 3.19 6.28 9.86
N THR A 714 2.96 5.05 9.42
CA THR A 714 3.30 4.58 8.07
C THR A 714 2.07 4.19 7.25
N GLY A 715 1.04 3.61 7.90
CA GLY A 715 -0.27 3.39 7.29
C GLY A 715 -0.98 4.70 6.93
N GLY A 716 -1.80 4.66 5.88
CA GLY A 716 -2.57 5.82 5.45
C GLY A 716 -3.69 6.15 6.44
N PRO A 717 -3.94 7.44 6.73
CA PRO A 717 -5.13 7.81 7.48
C PRO A 717 -6.39 7.33 6.77
N SER A 718 -7.45 7.11 7.53
CA SER A 718 -8.79 6.87 6.99
C SER A 718 -9.76 7.84 7.63
N ALA A 719 -10.90 8.08 7.00
CA ALA A 719 -11.83 9.07 7.51
C ALA A 719 -13.28 8.60 7.46
N GLY A 720 -14.12 9.22 8.29
CA GLY A 720 -15.55 9.00 8.34
C GLY A 720 -16.28 10.15 9.00
N TYR A 721 -17.61 10.09 9.01
CA TYR A 721 -18.46 11.03 9.70
C TYR A 721 -19.58 10.28 10.42
N ASP A 722 -20.17 10.89 11.45
CA ASP A 722 -21.30 10.28 12.14
C ASP A 722 -22.62 10.41 11.37
N GLU A 723 -23.62 9.59 11.70
CA GLU A 723 -24.92 9.56 10.97
C GLU A 723 -25.64 10.91 10.96
N GLU A 724 -25.36 11.78 11.93
CA GLU A 724 -25.96 13.09 12.07
C GLU A 724 -25.13 14.20 11.40
N GLY A 725 -23.96 13.88 10.84
CA GLY A 725 -23.04 14.83 10.21
C GLY A 725 -22.43 15.85 11.19
N LYS A 726 -22.37 15.51 12.48
CA LYS A 726 -21.91 16.39 13.57
C LYS A 726 -20.40 16.32 13.78
N ASN A 727 -19.82 15.14 13.69
CA ASN A 727 -18.39 14.91 13.90
C ASN A 727 -17.75 14.26 12.67
N PHE A 728 -16.56 14.75 12.34
CA PHE A 728 -15.67 14.16 11.34
C PHE A 728 -14.52 13.46 12.03
N TRP A 729 -14.29 12.21 11.67
CA TRP A 729 -13.36 11.30 12.31
C TRP A 729 -12.21 10.97 11.37
N ILE A 730 -11.00 10.95 11.93
CA ILE A 730 -9.76 10.54 11.28
C ILE A 730 -9.16 9.39 12.06
N TYR A 731 -8.94 8.25 11.40
CA TYR A 731 -8.35 7.05 11.98
C TYR A 731 -6.91 6.91 11.53
N VAL A 732 -6.02 6.66 12.49
CA VAL A 732 -4.56 6.57 12.26
C VAL A 732 -3.97 5.55 13.20
N GLY A 733 -3.20 4.62 12.65
CA GLY A 733 -2.46 3.61 13.40
C GLY A 733 -0.98 3.93 13.47
N THR A 734 -0.33 3.56 14.58
CA THR A 734 1.11 3.74 14.74
C THR A 734 1.89 2.46 14.47
N GLY A 735 3.02 2.61 13.78
CA GLY A 735 3.97 1.57 13.50
C GLY A 735 4.84 1.88 12.29
N ARG A 736 5.96 1.16 12.19
CA ARG A 736 6.83 1.10 11.00
C ARG A 736 7.40 -0.30 10.85
N PHE A 737 7.67 -0.72 9.62
CA PHE A 737 8.34 -2.00 9.32
C PHE A 737 8.98 -1.96 7.92
N TYR A 738 10.18 -1.39 7.88
CA TYR A 738 11.01 -1.26 6.68
C TYR A 738 12.26 -2.12 6.76
N ASP A 739 12.82 -2.30 7.96
CA ASP A 739 14.10 -2.98 8.16
C ASP A 739 14.01 -4.12 9.18
N THR A 740 14.97 -5.05 9.16
CA THR A 740 15.04 -6.14 10.14
C THR A 740 15.17 -5.64 11.59
N LYS A 741 15.77 -4.46 11.82
CA LYS A 741 15.82 -3.78 13.13
C LYS A 741 14.44 -3.40 13.66
N ASP A 742 13.44 -3.21 12.80
CA ASP A 742 12.06 -2.93 13.22
C ASP A 742 11.41 -4.11 13.94
N LYS A 743 11.90 -5.35 13.75
CA LYS A 743 11.37 -6.56 14.43
C LYS A 743 11.46 -6.46 15.94
N THR A 744 12.54 -5.87 16.44
CA THR A 744 12.82 -5.72 17.87
C THR A 744 12.23 -4.44 18.48
N ASP A 745 11.73 -3.51 17.67
CA ASP A 745 11.14 -2.26 18.16
C ASP A 745 9.75 -2.51 18.78
N ASP A 746 9.70 -2.45 20.10
CA ASP A 746 8.51 -2.67 20.92
C ASP A 746 7.83 -1.35 21.37
N GLY A 747 8.27 -0.22 20.83
CA GLY A 747 7.69 1.10 21.12
C GLY A 747 8.04 1.67 22.50
N ARG A 748 8.76 0.93 23.36
CA ARG A 748 9.11 1.40 24.71
C ARG A 748 10.39 2.23 24.70
N CYS A 749 10.34 3.39 25.32
CA CYS A 749 11.50 4.21 25.66
C CYS A 749 11.96 3.87 27.09
N LEU A 750 13.06 3.13 27.24
CA LEU A 750 13.43 2.54 28.54
C LEU A 750 14.73 3.08 29.13
N ASP A 751 15.51 3.80 28.34
CA ASP A 751 16.67 4.51 28.86
C ASP A 751 16.23 5.85 29.47
N ALA A 752 16.81 6.21 30.62
CA ALA A 752 16.64 7.54 31.24
C ALA A 752 17.28 8.68 30.41
N ASP A 753 17.81 8.35 29.23
CA ASP A 753 18.39 9.30 28.29
C ASP A 753 17.29 10.10 27.59
N THR A 754 17.53 11.41 27.49
CA THR A 754 16.60 12.42 26.95
C THR A 754 16.17 12.19 25.48
N ILE A 755 16.68 11.16 24.82
CA ILE A 755 16.63 10.97 23.35
C ILE A 755 15.24 10.49 22.87
N CYS A 756 14.43 9.83 23.71
CA CYS A 756 13.20 9.16 23.25
C CYS A 756 11.98 9.38 24.18
N LYS A 757 11.99 10.46 24.99
CA LYS A 757 10.92 10.83 25.94
C LYS A 757 9.52 11.02 25.32
N SER A 758 9.42 11.07 24.01
CA SER A 758 8.23 11.35 23.23
C SER A 758 7.62 10.12 22.57
N ARG A 759 7.93 8.88 22.99
CA ARG A 759 7.29 7.67 22.43
C ARG A 759 6.14 7.11 23.26
N THR A 760 5.15 6.55 22.57
CA THR A 760 3.99 5.83 23.14
C THR A 760 3.99 4.35 22.77
N GLN A 761 3.22 3.57 23.53
CA GLN A 761 2.83 2.23 23.07
C GLN A 761 2.07 2.34 21.75
N LYS A 762 2.28 1.36 20.87
CA LYS A 762 1.63 1.33 19.56
C LYS A 762 0.12 1.20 19.73
N ALA A 763 -0.62 2.04 19.01
CA ALA A 763 -2.06 2.17 19.15
C ALA A 763 -2.70 2.57 17.82
N LEU A 764 -4.02 2.35 17.76
CA LEU A 764 -4.91 2.98 16.80
C LEU A 764 -5.63 4.15 17.47
N PHE A 765 -5.77 5.26 16.75
CA PHE A 765 -6.48 6.45 17.21
C PHE A 765 -7.71 6.71 16.33
N GLY A 766 -8.81 7.13 16.96
CA GLY A 766 -9.95 7.74 16.28
C GLY A 766 -10.08 9.19 16.73
N LEU A 767 -9.64 10.11 15.88
CA LEU A 767 -9.49 11.53 16.18
C LEU A 767 -10.65 12.33 15.59
N LYS A 768 -11.29 13.19 16.37
CA LYS A 768 -12.30 14.11 15.85
C LYS A 768 -11.66 15.41 15.41
N GLU A 769 -11.97 15.86 14.20
CA GLU A 769 -11.57 17.21 13.80
C GLU A 769 -12.19 18.26 14.74
N PRO A 770 -11.40 19.22 15.26
CA PRO A 770 -11.92 20.32 16.05
C PRO A 770 -12.91 21.22 15.26
N ILE A 771 -14.15 21.30 15.75
CA ILE A 771 -15.27 22.01 15.10
C ILE A 771 -15.96 22.97 16.07
N LYS A 772 -16.33 24.16 15.61
CA LYS A 772 -17.15 25.16 16.35
C LYS A 772 -18.47 25.44 15.63
N ASP A 773 -19.44 26.05 16.31
CA ASP A 773 -20.64 26.54 15.63
C ASP A 773 -20.36 27.88 14.90
N GLY A 774 -20.88 28.02 13.69
CA GLY A 774 -20.66 29.20 12.83
C GLY A 774 -21.56 30.41 13.15
N HIS A 775 -22.68 30.19 13.87
CA HIS A 775 -23.73 31.19 14.09
C HIS A 775 -23.45 32.19 15.23
N ASP A 776 -22.18 32.39 15.58
CA ASP A 776 -21.68 33.21 16.70
C ASP A 776 -21.80 34.74 16.48
N LEU A 777 -22.75 35.19 15.65
CA LEU A 777 -22.99 36.60 15.32
C LEU A 777 -24.47 37.02 15.43
N ILE A 778 -25.09 36.81 16.60
CA ILE A 778 -26.39 37.37 17.06
C ILE A 778 -27.58 36.41 16.87
N GLY A 779 -27.97 35.71 17.95
CA GLY A 779 -29.28 35.05 18.05
C GLY A 779 -29.37 33.99 19.14
N SER A 780 -30.45 34.01 19.93
CA SER A 780 -30.66 33.17 21.13
C SER A 780 -31.22 31.77 20.85
N SER A 781 -30.84 31.09 19.75
CA SER A 781 -31.31 29.72 19.45
C SER A 781 -30.19 28.69 19.54
N SER A 782 -30.35 27.72 20.43
CA SER A 782 -29.38 26.73 20.90
C SER A 782 -29.09 25.54 19.95
N VAL A 783 -28.97 25.76 18.63
CA VAL A 783 -28.78 24.66 17.67
C VAL A 783 -27.48 24.89 16.89
N CYS A 784 -26.47 24.04 17.10
CA CYS A 784 -25.28 23.99 16.25
C CYS A 784 -25.70 23.56 14.85
N LYS A 785 -25.57 24.45 13.87
CA LYS A 785 -26.04 24.19 12.51
C LYS A 785 -24.93 24.31 11.47
N ASP A 786 -23.93 25.14 11.76
CA ASP A 786 -22.99 25.57 10.72
C ASP A 786 -21.62 24.88 10.84
N ASN A 787 -21.39 24.06 11.89
CA ASN A 787 -20.24 23.17 12.13
C ASN A 787 -18.96 23.54 11.35
N VAL A 788 -18.31 24.62 11.77
CA VAL A 788 -17.12 25.17 11.11
C VAL A 788 -15.86 24.55 11.70
N PHE A 789 -15.03 23.94 10.85
CA PHE A 789 -13.70 23.46 11.24
C PHE A 789 -12.84 24.60 11.83
N THR A 790 -12.28 24.38 13.01
CA THR A 790 -11.28 25.30 13.59
C THR A 790 -9.87 24.99 13.11
N TRP A 791 -9.65 23.78 12.59
CA TRP A 791 -8.35 23.24 12.20
C TRP A 791 -7.31 23.30 13.33
N GLY A 792 -7.78 23.17 14.58
CA GLY A 792 -6.95 23.18 15.79
C GLY A 792 -6.16 21.89 16.00
N THR A 793 -5.19 21.91 16.91
CA THR A 793 -4.46 20.69 17.34
C THR A 793 -5.20 20.00 18.47
N ILE A 794 -5.19 18.67 18.48
CA ILE A 794 -5.68 17.82 19.58
C ILE A 794 -4.54 17.60 20.58
N GLU A 795 -4.77 18.04 21.80
CA GLU A 795 -3.92 17.82 22.96
C GLU A 795 -4.44 16.62 23.75
N TRP A 796 -3.61 15.59 23.88
CA TRP A 796 -3.96 14.38 24.63
C TRP A 796 -3.06 14.15 25.86
N ASN A 797 -1.96 14.91 26.00
CA ASN A 797 -1.14 14.98 27.21
C ASN A 797 -1.85 15.81 28.28
N ILE A 798 -2.79 15.18 28.97
CA ILE A 798 -3.45 15.80 30.10
C ILE A 798 -2.54 15.69 31.34
N SER A 799 -1.72 16.72 31.57
CA SER A 799 -1.22 17.01 32.92
C SER A 799 -2.33 17.69 33.72
N ASP A 800 -2.57 17.18 34.93
CA ASP A 800 -3.41 17.77 35.98
C ASP A 800 -4.93 17.92 35.72
N TRP A 801 -5.66 16.83 36.00
CA TRP A 801 -7.08 16.90 36.38
C TRP A 801 -7.27 16.48 37.84
N GLY A 802 -6.52 17.16 38.70
CA GLY A 802 -6.81 17.31 40.12
C GLY A 802 -6.04 16.40 41.08
N THR A 803 -4.85 16.82 41.50
CA THR A 803 -4.48 16.86 42.94
C THR A 803 -3.41 17.95 43.15
N GLY A 804 -3.58 18.80 44.15
CA GLY A 804 -2.77 19.99 44.35
C GLY A 804 -1.29 19.73 44.70
N THR A 805 -0.48 20.74 44.37
CA THR A 805 0.77 21.14 45.04
C THR A 805 1.77 20.04 45.39
N ASP A 806 2.20 19.25 44.43
CA ASP A 806 3.56 18.71 44.44
C ASP A 806 4.08 18.63 43.01
N GLY A 807 5.24 19.22 42.75
CA GLY A 807 5.85 19.32 41.43
C GLY A 807 6.20 17.94 40.85
N ALA A 808 5.24 17.31 40.18
CA ALA A 808 5.39 16.01 39.54
C ALA A 808 6.12 16.18 38.19
N THR A 809 7.36 15.69 38.16
CA THR A 809 8.08 15.31 36.94
C THR A 809 7.29 14.25 36.18
N GLU A 810 7.21 14.38 34.85
CA GLU A 810 6.72 13.41 33.86
C GLU A 810 6.82 11.96 34.37
N LYS A 811 5.70 11.38 34.79
CA LYS A 811 5.62 9.99 35.25
C LYS A 811 5.19 9.09 34.10
N ASN A 812 5.81 7.91 34.06
CA ASN A 812 5.65 6.85 33.06
C ASN A 812 4.20 6.62 32.62
N ILE A 813 4.00 6.42 31.31
CA ILE A 813 2.75 5.96 30.67
C ILE A 813 2.27 4.60 31.22
N GLU A 814 3.13 3.86 31.92
CA GLU A 814 2.76 2.64 32.66
C GLU A 814 1.93 2.91 33.94
N ASP A 815 1.85 4.15 34.41
CA ASP A 815 1.01 4.51 35.56
C ASP A 815 -0.46 4.61 35.14
N GLN A 816 -1.22 3.54 35.42
CA GLN A 816 -2.65 3.37 35.12
C GLN A 816 -3.58 4.37 35.85
N SER A 817 -3.04 5.40 36.52
CA SER A 817 -3.83 6.46 37.18
C SER A 817 -4.35 7.53 36.21
N HIS A 818 -3.92 7.53 34.94
CA HIS A 818 -4.28 8.53 33.93
C HIS A 818 -5.33 8.05 32.91
N LEU A 819 -5.97 6.91 33.17
CA LEU A 819 -6.77 6.14 32.21
C LEU A 819 -8.07 6.82 31.72
N VAL A 820 -8.50 7.90 32.34
CA VAL A 820 -9.72 8.61 31.96
C VAL A 820 -9.59 10.08 32.38
N PRO A 821 -10.09 11.07 31.60
CA PRO A 821 -10.24 12.44 32.10
C PRO A 821 -10.99 12.42 33.45
N GLY A 822 -10.28 12.75 34.53
CA GLY A 822 -10.68 12.47 35.92
C GLY A 822 -11.86 13.28 36.49
N GLY A 823 -12.72 13.84 35.65
CA GLY A 823 -13.85 14.67 36.07
C GLY A 823 -14.98 14.68 35.03
N PRO A 824 -16.13 15.31 35.36
CA PRO A 824 -17.11 15.67 34.32
C PRO A 824 -16.37 16.39 33.19
N LEU A 825 -16.74 16.10 31.93
CA LEU A 825 -16.21 16.82 30.76
C LEU A 825 -16.10 18.30 31.14
N PRO A 826 -15.00 19.00 30.88
CA PRO A 826 -15.01 20.44 31.01
C PRO A 826 -16.12 20.98 30.11
N GLY A 827 -17.28 21.27 30.70
CA GLY A 827 -18.22 22.20 30.13
C GLY A 827 -17.51 23.54 30.09
N GLY A 828 -16.70 23.76 29.04
CA GLY A 828 -15.74 24.86 29.01
C GLY A 828 -14.52 24.68 28.10
N ALA A 829 -13.98 23.48 27.89
CA ALA A 829 -12.75 23.33 27.10
C ALA A 829 -13.05 23.38 25.60
N PRO A 830 -12.26 24.15 24.82
CA PRO A 830 -12.44 24.21 23.37
C PRO A 830 -12.14 22.84 22.73
N PRO A 831 -12.74 22.54 21.58
CA PRO A 831 -12.37 21.38 20.76
C PRO A 831 -10.86 21.36 20.50
N GLY A 832 -10.24 20.20 20.66
CA GLY A 832 -8.79 20.00 20.63
C GLY A 832 -8.11 20.02 22.02
N GLN A 833 -8.82 20.37 23.10
CA GLN A 833 -8.28 20.40 24.48
C GLN A 833 -9.08 19.57 25.49
N ARG A 834 -9.78 18.55 25.00
CA ARG A 834 -10.69 17.68 25.77
C ARG A 834 -10.12 16.29 26.01
N GLY A 835 -9.03 15.96 25.33
CA GLY A 835 -8.33 14.69 25.45
C GLY A 835 -9.04 13.52 24.78
N LEU A 836 -8.45 12.34 24.92
CA LEU A 836 -8.91 11.10 24.29
C LEU A 836 -9.31 10.05 25.33
N MET A 837 -10.30 9.21 24.98
CA MET A 837 -10.67 8.04 25.78
C MET A 837 -9.78 6.84 25.44
N ARG A 838 -9.27 6.13 26.44
CA ARG A 838 -8.62 4.82 26.24
C ARG A 838 -9.66 3.70 26.20
N THR A 839 -9.56 2.79 25.23
CA THR A 839 -10.68 1.90 24.89
C THR A 839 -10.34 0.40 24.87
N ASP A 840 -9.06 0.05 24.84
CA ASP A 840 -8.57 -1.34 24.79
C ASP A 840 -8.99 -2.19 26.00
N ASN A 841 -9.24 -1.58 27.16
CA ASN A 841 -9.68 -2.27 28.38
C ASN A 841 -11.21 -2.33 28.54
N ILE A 842 -11.99 -1.87 27.56
CA ILE A 842 -13.46 -1.84 27.60
C ILE A 842 -14.04 -2.97 26.76
N LEU A 843 -14.82 -3.84 27.40
CA LEU A 843 -15.54 -4.94 26.78
C LEU A 843 -17.02 -4.58 26.60
N VAL A 844 -17.55 -4.78 25.40
CA VAL A 844 -18.99 -4.61 25.10
C VAL A 844 -19.69 -5.96 25.23
N TYR A 845 -20.69 -6.06 26.10
CA TYR A 845 -21.40 -7.28 26.46
C TYR A 845 -22.83 -7.27 25.90
N SER A 846 -23.22 -8.35 25.24
CA SER A 846 -24.56 -8.63 24.69
C SER A 846 -25.10 -7.63 23.66
N ASN A 847 -26.26 -7.98 23.09
CA ASN A 847 -27.08 -7.16 22.20
C ASN A 847 -27.57 -5.88 22.87
N GLU A 848 -27.61 -5.88 24.20
CA GLU A 848 -28.11 -4.77 25.01
C GLU A 848 -27.02 -3.69 25.22
N GLY A 849 -25.77 -3.94 24.78
CA GLY A 849 -24.72 -2.93 24.73
C GLY A 849 -24.11 -2.56 26.08
N PHE A 850 -24.12 -3.46 27.07
CA PHE A 850 -23.54 -3.20 28.38
C PHE A 850 -22.01 -3.20 28.35
N LEU A 851 -21.35 -2.45 29.24
CA LEU A 851 -19.89 -2.37 29.28
C LEU A 851 -19.32 -3.01 30.54
N SER A 852 -18.16 -3.65 30.40
CA SER A 852 -17.33 -4.14 31.51
C SER A 852 -15.88 -3.74 31.29
N CYS A 853 -15.12 -3.60 32.37
CA CYS A 853 -13.68 -3.38 32.29
C CYS A 853 -12.88 -4.67 32.44
N TRP A 854 -11.77 -4.78 31.70
CA TRP A 854 -10.74 -5.81 31.85
C TRP A 854 -9.51 -5.28 32.63
N HIS A 855 -8.92 -6.10 33.51
CA HIS A 855 -7.70 -5.73 34.28
C HIS A 855 -6.59 -6.77 34.17
N LEU A 856 -5.33 -6.30 34.14
CA LEU A 856 -4.09 -7.09 34.24
C LEU A 856 -3.37 -6.82 35.58
N LYS A 857 -3.13 -7.91 36.34
CA LYS A 857 -2.30 -8.05 37.56
C LYS A 857 -2.77 -7.36 38.86
N THR A 858 -3.10 -8.18 39.86
CA THR A 858 -2.70 -7.92 41.25
C THR A 858 -1.34 -8.57 41.50
N LYS A 859 -0.43 -7.88 42.19
CA LYS A 859 0.98 -8.24 42.37
C LYS A 859 1.23 -9.61 43.04
N ASP A 860 0.21 -10.22 43.65
CA ASP A 860 0.39 -11.36 44.58
C ASP A 860 -0.46 -12.61 44.27
N ASP A 861 -1.19 -12.71 43.16
CA ASP A 861 -1.87 -13.96 42.79
C ASP A 861 -2.11 -14.05 41.27
N TYR A 862 -1.59 -15.11 40.64
CA TYR A 862 -1.80 -15.47 39.23
C TYR A 862 -3.23 -16.00 38.96
N SER A 863 -4.26 -15.32 39.46
CA SER A 863 -5.66 -15.70 39.24
C SER A 863 -6.49 -14.56 38.65
N TYR A 864 -6.98 -14.78 37.43
CA TYR A 864 -7.92 -13.91 36.73
C TYR A 864 -9.29 -13.97 37.42
N LYS A 865 -9.87 -12.84 37.79
CA LYS A 865 -11.26 -12.77 38.26
C LYS A 865 -12.10 -11.94 37.29
N ILE A 866 -12.98 -12.61 36.56
CA ILE A 866 -14.17 -12.00 35.97
C ILE A 866 -15.13 -11.69 37.13
N LEU A 867 -15.34 -10.41 37.44
CA LEU A 867 -16.24 -10.00 38.52
C LEU A 867 -17.66 -9.82 37.97
N TRP A 868 -18.56 -10.71 38.33
CA TRP A 868 -19.98 -10.61 38.03
C TRP A 868 -20.72 -9.85 39.15
N GLY A 869 -21.29 -8.69 38.84
CA GLY A 869 -22.33 -8.05 39.67
C GLY A 869 -22.22 -6.52 39.83
N PRO A 870 -23.32 -5.85 40.20
CA PRO A 870 -23.44 -4.39 40.36
C PRO A 870 -22.78 -3.85 41.65
N SER A 871 -21.71 -4.49 42.10
CA SER A 871 -20.96 -4.13 43.30
C SER A 871 -19.50 -3.93 42.91
N MET A 872 -19.28 -3.01 41.98
CA MET A 872 -17.97 -2.57 41.53
C MET A 872 -17.48 -1.41 42.42
N THR A 873 -17.38 -1.68 43.72
CA THR A 873 -16.86 -0.70 44.68
C THR A 873 -15.42 -1.06 45.03
N ASN A 874 -14.45 -0.42 44.36
CA ASN A 874 -13.30 0.27 44.99
C ASN A 874 -11.95 0.29 44.23
N ASP A 875 -11.79 -0.23 43.01
CA ASP A 875 -10.50 -0.08 42.25
C ASP A 875 -10.67 -0.01 40.71
N LEU A 876 -11.80 0.50 40.19
CA LEU A 876 -12.11 0.52 38.75
C LEU A 876 -11.61 1.77 38.02
N ASN A 877 -10.45 1.70 37.37
CA ASN A 877 -9.80 2.84 36.71
C ASN A 877 -10.14 3.04 35.22
N CYS A 878 -11.08 2.28 34.65
CA CYS A 878 -11.33 2.23 33.20
C CYS A 878 -12.58 3.02 32.78
N PHE A 879 -13.42 3.38 33.75
CA PHE A 879 -14.63 4.16 33.54
C PHE A 879 -14.53 5.49 34.32
N PRO A 880 -14.84 6.63 33.68
CA PRO A 880 -14.77 7.94 34.35
C PRO A 880 -15.77 7.98 35.51
N GLY A 881 -15.33 8.34 36.71
CA GLY A 881 -16.22 8.72 37.82
C GLY A 881 -17.08 7.61 38.44
N GLY A 882 -16.86 6.34 38.10
CA GLY A 882 -17.57 5.20 38.71
C GLY A 882 -19.09 5.22 38.47
N GLU A 883 -19.89 4.84 39.47
CA GLU A 883 -21.38 4.84 39.40
C GLU A 883 -21.99 6.25 39.39
N SER A 884 -21.17 7.28 39.64
CA SER A 884 -21.55 8.70 39.46
C SER A 884 -21.02 9.26 38.13
N GLY A 885 -20.47 8.39 37.28
CA GLY A 885 -19.79 8.72 36.05
C GLY A 885 -20.72 9.07 34.88
N PRO A 886 -20.21 9.78 33.86
CA PRO A 886 -21.00 10.21 32.71
C PRO A 886 -21.46 9.05 31.81
N ILE A 887 -20.83 7.88 31.93
CA ILE A 887 -21.16 6.70 31.14
C ILE A 887 -22.02 5.66 31.90
N PHE A 888 -22.44 5.96 33.12
CA PHE A 888 -23.30 5.10 33.93
C PHE A 888 -24.77 5.47 33.73
N ASP A 889 -25.61 4.48 33.45
CA ASP A 889 -27.06 4.63 33.32
C ASP A 889 -27.77 4.10 34.58
N PRO A 890 -28.28 4.99 35.46
CA PRO A 890 -28.97 4.60 36.67
C PRO A 890 -30.43 4.17 36.43
N ASP A 891 -30.99 4.44 35.25
CA ASP A 891 -32.40 4.17 34.94
C ASP A 891 -32.63 2.70 34.51
N LEU A 892 -31.56 2.00 34.15
CA LEU A 892 -31.57 0.55 33.89
C LEU A 892 -31.64 -0.26 35.20
N GLN A 893 -32.34 -1.40 35.19
CA GLN A 893 -32.49 -2.25 36.38
C GLN A 893 -31.12 -2.77 36.88
N GLY A 894 -30.61 -2.18 37.96
CA GLY A 894 -29.33 -2.57 38.56
C GLY A 894 -28.19 -1.59 38.31
N GLY A 895 -28.40 -0.57 37.47
CA GLY A 895 -27.40 0.44 37.12
C GLY A 895 -26.29 -0.15 36.24
N HIS A 896 -26.19 0.31 34.99
CA HIS A 896 -25.28 -0.30 34.01
C HIS A 896 -24.49 0.76 33.24
N TYR A 897 -23.25 0.43 32.90
CA TYR A 897 -22.50 1.16 31.88
C TYR A 897 -22.97 0.69 30.50
N THR A 898 -23.19 1.61 29.57
CA THR A 898 -23.72 1.28 28.24
C THR A 898 -22.90 1.90 27.11
N ILE A 899 -22.88 1.22 25.97
CA ILE A 899 -22.22 1.69 24.74
C ILE A 899 -22.82 3.00 24.26
N ASP A 900 -24.14 3.18 24.37
CA ASP A 900 -24.82 4.42 24.00
C ASP A 900 -24.31 5.60 24.84
N LYS A 901 -24.18 5.43 26.16
CA LYS A 901 -23.62 6.46 27.03
C LYS A 901 -22.14 6.74 26.76
N LEU A 902 -21.37 5.71 26.38
CA LEU A 902 -19.99 5.88 25.96
C LEU A 902 -19.89 6.64 24.63
N GLN A 903 -20.78 6.36 23.68
CA GLN A 903 -20.91 7.10 22.44
C GLN A 903 -21.22 8.57 22.72
N ASP A 904 -22.22 8.86 23.56
CA ASP A 904 -22.55 10.23 23.97
C ASP A 904 -21.36 10.93 24.64
N TYR A 905 -20.60 10.22 25.47
CA TYR A 905 -19.43 10.78 26.17
C TYR A 905 -18.26 11.11 25.23
N ILE A 906 -17.98 10.25 24.24
CA ILE A 906 -16.87 10.46 23.30
C ILE A 906 -17.32 11.35 22.12
N ALA A 907 -18.36 10.95 21.39
CA ALA A 907 -18.84 11.66 20.21
C ALA A 907 -19.54 12.97 20.58
N GLY A 908 -20.25 13.02 21.71
CA GLY A 908 -21.09 14.16 22.10
C GLY A 908 -22.50 14.07 21.52
N ASP A 909 -23.50 14.53 22.28
CA ASP A 909 -24.92 14.49 21.92
C ASP A 909 -25.45 15.83 21.36
N GLY A 910 -24.77 16.95 21.64
CA GLY A 910 -25.22 18.28 21.26
C GLY A 910 -24.20 19.39 21.48
N CYS A 911 -24.70 20.59 21.82
CA CYS A 911 -23.91 21.81 21.98
C CYS A 911 -23.72 22.18 23.45
N THR A 912 -22.52 22.59 23.82
CA THR A 912 -22.23 23.19 25.13
C THR A 912 -21.78 24.63 24.97
N VAL A 913 -22.06 25.47 25.98
CA VAL A 913 -21.56 26.85 26.05
C VAL A 913 -20.24 26.81 26.81
N ALA A 914 -19.15 27.25 26.19
CA ALA A 914 -17.87 27.35 26.88
C ALA A 914 -17.78 28.60 27.75
N ALA A 915 -16.70 28.71 28.53
CA ALA A 915 -16.46 29.83 29.44
C ALA A 915 -16.33 31.19 28.72
N ASP A 916 -16.03 31.19 27.41
CA ASP A 916 -15.95 32.38 26.56
C ASP A 916 -17.31 32.82 25.98
N GLY A 917 -18.39 32.08 26.26
CA GLY A 917 -19.75 32.38 25.82
C GLY A 917 -20.11 31.84 24.43
N ARG A 918 -19.22 31.11 23.76
CA ARG A 918 -19.44 30.50 22.44
C ARG A 918 -20.05 29.10 22.55
N PHE A 919 -20.77 28.67 21.50
CA PHE A 919 -21.32 27.32 21.38
C PHE A 919 -20.33 26.37 20.69
N TYR A 920 -20.06 25.22 21.31
CA TYR A 920 -19.18 24.17 20.79
C TYR A 920 -19.89 22.82 20.75
N THR A 921 -19.46 21.94 19.85
CA THR A 921 -19.82 20.51 19.92
C THR A 921 -19.43 19.94 21.28
N SER A 922 -20.12 18.93 21.78
CA SER A 922 -19.84 18.25 23.06
C SER A 922 -18.96 17.00 22.89
N GLY A 923 -18.68 16.29 23.97
CA GLY A 923 -17.84 15.10 23.96
C GLY A 923 -16.33 15.39 23.94
N LEU A 924 -15.53 14.32 23.97
CA LEU A 924 -14.05 14.33 23.93
C LEU A 924 -13.52 14.74 22.55
N ASP A 925 -12.20 14.70 22.33
CA ASP A 925 -11.59 14.91 21.00
C ASP A 925 -11.38 13.60 20.25
N GLY A 926 -11.78 12.46 20.83
CA GLY A 926 -11.68 11.15 20.21
C GLY A 926 -11.33 10.05 21.20
N TRP A 927 -10.71 9.01 20.68
CA TRP A 927 -10.31 7.81 21.44
C TRP A 927 -9.01 7.22 20.91
N TYR A 928 -8.40 6.32 21.70
CA TYR A 928 -7.29 5.48 21.29
C TYR A 928 -7.45 4.05 21.84
N HIS A 929 -6.89 3.10 21.09
CA HIS A 929 -6.91 1.67 21.36
C HIS A 929 -5.48 1.15 21.29
N VAL A 930 -4.90 0.84 22.46
CA VAL A 930 -3.54 0.30 22.54
C VAL A 930 -3.55 -1.16 22.09
N PHE A 931 -2.57 -1.54 21.26
CA PHE A 931 -2.44 -2.93 20.80
C PHE A 931 -2.02 -3.87 21.91
N HIS A 932 -2.35 -5.15 21.78
CA HIS A 932 -2.12 -6.13 22.84
C HIS A 932 -0.62 -6.39 23.06
N ASP A 933 0.15 -6.62 21.98
CA ASP A 933 1.59 -6.80 22.07
C ASP A 933 2.31 -5.48 21.73
N PRO A 934 3.32 -5.04 22.52
CA PRO A 934 4.06 -3.81 22.23
C PRO A 934 4.75 -3.77 20.85
N ARG A 935 5.02 -4.92 20.23
CA ARG A 935 5.62 -5.00 18.88
C ARG A 935 4.58 -4.97 17.76
N GLU A 936 3.32 -5.21 18.08
CA GLU A 936 2.18 -5.16 17.16
C GLU A 936 2.04 -3.74 16.60
N ARG A 937 1.82 -3.62 15.29
CA ARG A 937 1.85 -2.36 14.57
C ARG A 937 0.78 -2.34 13.49
N ASP A 938 0.22 -1.16 13.27
CA ASP A 938 -0.62 -0.90 12.11
C ASP A 938 0.24 -0.27 11.01
N LEU A 939 0.19 -0.87 9.83
CA LEU A 939 0.99 -0.50 8.66
C LEU A 939 0.11 -0.13 7.46
N ASN A 940 -1.20 -0.35 7.57
CA ASN A 940 -2.15 -0.26 6.48
C ASN A 940 -3.23 0.79 6.81
N SER A 941 -4.03 1.14 5.81
CA SER A 941 -5.20 1.98 6.03
C SER A 941 -6.35 1.15 6.60
N SER A 942 -7.19 1.77 7.42
CA SER A 942 -8.43 1.17 7.93
C SER A 942 -9.60 1.33 6.96
N LEU A 943 -10.59 0.44 7.04
CA LEU A 943 -11.83 0.50 6.30
C LEU A 943 -13.01 0.79 7.24
N LEU A 944 -13.79 1.81 6.93
CA LEU A 944 -15.05 2.09 7.61
C LEU A 944 -16.21 1.48 6.81
N PHE A 945 -16.93 0.54 7.42
CA PHE A 945 -18.09 -0.11 6.80
C PHE A 945 -19.13 -0.46 7.87
N ASP A 946 -20.42 -0.16 7.62
CA ASP A 946 -21.54 -0.45 8.52
C ASP A 946 -21.31 -0.04 10.00
N LYS A 947 -20.86 1.20 10.22
CA LYS A 947 -20.51 1.73 11.55
C LYS A 947 -19.41 0.92 12.27
N LYS A 948 -18.63 0.13 11.54
CA LYS A 948 -17.49 -0.62 12.06
C LYS A 948 -16.23 -0.15 11.38
N LEU A 949 -15.18 -0.02 12.17
CA LEU A 949 -13.83 0.21 11.70
C LEU A 949 -13.11 -1.14 11.65
N PHE A 950 -12.66 -1.51 10.47
CA PHE A 950 -11.85 -2.68 10.21
C PHE A 950 -10.42 -2.26 9.90
N PHE A 951 -9.44 -2.92 10.51
CA PHE A 951 -8.04 -2.70 10.19
C PHE A 951 -7.22 -3.94 10.54
N SER A 952 -6.09 -4.11 9.88
CA SER A 952 -5.16 -5.20 10.12
C SER A 952 -3.93 -4.71 10.85
N THR A 953 -3.43 -5.46 11.83
CA THR A 953 -2.12 -5.22 12.42
C THR A 953 -1.17 -6.37 12.10
N TYR A 954 0.12 -6.09 12.21
CA TYR A 954 1.20 -7.07 12.10
C TYR A 954 2.05 -7.07 13.38
N GLN A 955 2.49 -8.22 13.84
CA GLN A 955 3.31 -8.41 15.01
C GLN A 955 4.51 -9.28 14.62
N PRO A 956 5.67 -8.69 14.30
CA PRO A 956 6.84 -9.48 13.96
C PRO A 956 7.31 -10.33 15.14
N TYR A 957 7.90 -11.49 14.82
CA TYR A 957 8.64 -12.25 15.82
C TYR A 957 9.87 -11.48 16.28
N ASN A 958 10.24 -11.68 17.55
CA ASN A 958 11.47 -11.09 18.11
C ASN A 958 12.73 -11.75 17.53
N ASP A 959 12.60 -12.99 17.03
CA ASP A 959 13.66 -13.72 16.36
C ASP A 959 13.87 -13.16 14.94
N LYS A 960 15.01 -12.51 14.72
CA LYS A 960 15.34 -11.91 13.42
C LYS A 960 15.48 -12.94 12.31
N CYS A 961 15.83 -14.18 12.64
CA CYS A 961 15.98 -15.28 11.71
C CYS A 961 14.63 -15.82 11.20
N LYS A 962 13.53 -15.47 11.86
CA LYS A 962 12.18 -15.75 11.36
C LYS A 962 11.71 -14.58 10.51
N ALA A 963 11.45 -14.83 9.23
CA ALA A 963 10.92 -13.82 8.31
C ALA A 963 9.47 -13.42 8.66
N GLU A 964 8.73 -14.31 9.32
CA GLU A 964 7.30 -14.20 9.61
C GLU A 964 6.99 -13.39 10.88
N GLY A 965 5.71 -13.09 11.05
CA GLY A 965 5.09 -12.52 12.25
C GLY A 965 3.64 -12.96 12.34
N ARG A 966 2.88 -12.42 13.29
CA ARG A 966 1.44 -12.67 13.43
C ARG A 966 0.64 -11.49 12.91
N SER A 967 -0.49 -11.73 12.27
CA SER A 967 -1.39 -10.69 11.78
C SER A 967 -2.74 -10.81 12.48
N PHE A 968 -3.40 -9.68 12.71
CA PHE A 968 -4.70 -9.62 13.37
C PHE A 968 -5.65 -8.73 12.59
N LEU A 969 -6.92 -9.11 12.50
CA LEU A 969 -8.01 -8.27 12.00
C LEU A 969 -8.80 -7.72 13.19
N TYR A 970 -8.90 -6.42 13.27
CA TYR A 970 -9.72 -5.75 14.27
C TYR A 970 -11.07 -5.35 13.71
N LYS A 971 -12.09 -5.35 14.59
CA LYS A 971 -13.45 -4.88 14.32
C LYS A 971 -13.91 -4.01 15.48
N LEU A 972 -13.83 -2.69 15.32
CA LEU A 972 -14.17 -1.72 16.36
C LEU A 972 -15.42 -0.91 16.01
N TYR A 973 -16.14 -0.42 17.01
CA TYR A 973 -17.09 0.68 16.81
C TYR A 973 -16.31 1.96 16.47
N TYR A 974 -16.60 2.56 15.32
CA TYR A 974 -15.82 3.72 14.83
C TYR A 974 -15.85 4.94 15.76
N THR A 975 -16.96 5.15 16.48
CA THR A 975 -17.13 6.29 17.39
C THR A 975 -16.49 6.09 18.77
N THR A 976 -16.18 4.84 19.16
CA THR A 976 -15.75 4.53 20.53
C THR A 976 -14.50 3.70 20.63
N GLY A 977 -13.96 3.13 19.55
CA GLY A 977 -12.74 2.29 19.61
C GLY A 977 -12.90 0.97 20.37
N THR A 978 -14.11 0.64 20.81
CA THR A 978 -14.41 -0.59 21.55
C THR A 978 -14.76 -1.75 20.61
N GLY A 979 -14.56 -2.99 21.06
CA GLY A 979 -14.87 -4.18 20.27
C GLY A 979 -16.35 -4.25 19.87
N ALA A 980 -16.61 -4.55 18.59
CA ALA A 980 -17.96 -4.54 18.06
C ALA A 980 -18.73 -5.85 18.26
N TRP A 981 -19.92 -5.76 18.86
CA TRP A 981 -20.85 -6.86 19.08
C TRP A 981 -21.89 -6.88 17.93
N THR A 982 -21.65 -7.64 16.83
CA THR A 982 -22.62 -7.79 15.70
C THR A 982 -22.39 -9.08 14.88
N ASP A 983 -23.49 -9.58 14.27
CA ASP A 983 -23.61 -10.83 13.48
C ASP A 983 -23.04 -10.79 12.04
N LEU A 984 -22.65 -9.61 11.52
CA LEU A 984 -22.22 -9.48 10.10
C LEU A 984 -20.95 -10.29 9.78
N ILE A 985 -20.09 -10.46 10.80
CA ILE A 985 -18.93 -11.37 10.83
C ILE A 985 -18.90 -11.95 12.24
N ASP A 986 -19.36 -13.18 12.40
CA ASP A 986 -19.33 -13.93 13.66
C ASP A 986 -17.95 -14.57 13.85
N PHE A 987 -17.21 -14.14 14.88
CA PHE A 987 -15.94 -14.73 15.30
C PHE A 987 -16.17 -15.98 16.19
N GLY A 988 -17.23 -16.75 15.92
CA GLY A 988 -17.86 -17.67 16.86
C GLY A 988 -16.97 -18.77 17.42
N ASP A 989 -17.04 -19.04 18.74
CA ASP A 989 -16.45 -20.24 19.30
C ASP A 989 -17.36 -21.46 19.12
N GLY A 990 -16.77 -22.57 18.68
CA GLY A 990 -17.44 -23.87 18.62
C GLY A 990 -17.51 -24.60 19.97
N THR A 991 -17.19 -23.98 21.13
CA THR A 991 -17.24 -24.70 22.42
C THR A 991 -17.59 -23.87 23.65
N SER A 992 -18.73 -24.27 24.25
CA SER A 992 -19.13 -24.11 25.65
C SER A 992 -19.56 -22.71 26.12
N THR A 993 -20.66 -22.74 26.87
CA THR A 993 -21.60 -21.66 27.18
C THR A 993 -21.12 -20.60 28.20
N ALA A 994 -19.82 -20.33 28.33
CA ALA A 994 -19.28 -19.44 29.37
C ALA A 994 -18.74 -18.09 28.86
N ASP A 995 -18.22 -18.00 27.62
CA ASP A 995 -17.62 -16.76 27.07
C ASP A 995 -18.49 -16.06 25.99
N LYS A 996 -19.73 -16.52 25.77
CA LYS A 996 -20.67 -16.07 24.73
C LYS A 996 -21.20 -14.63 24.84
N GLY A 997 -20.60 -13.81 25.69
CA GLY A 997 -21.21 -12.57 26.13
C GLY A 997 -20.55 -11.28 25.68
N ALA A 998 -19.25 -11.27 25.39
CA ALA A 998 -18.50 -10.05 25.09
C ALA A 998 -18.03 -9.99 23.62
N GLY A 999 -18.18 -8.84 22.98
CA GLY A 999 -17.67 -8.55 21.64
C GLY A 999 -16.15 -8.49 21.67
N ARG A 1000 -15.49 -9.38 20.91
CA ARG A 1000 -14.04 -9.40 20.75
C ARG A 1000 -13.60 -8.28 19.80
N ALA A 1001 -12.55 -7.55 20.16
CA ALA A 1001 -12.01 -6.44 19.38
C ALA A 1001 -11.12 -6.89 18.20
N ALA A 1002 -10.46 -8.05 18.33
CA ALA A 1002 -9.49 -8.57 17.37
C ALA A 1002 -9.68 -10.07 17.11
N HIS A 1003 -9.32 -10.49 15.90
CA HIS A 1003 -9.25 -11.88 15.46
C HIS A 1003 -7.85 -12.15 14.90
N GLY A 1004 -7.21 -13.22 15.37
CA GLY A 1004 -5.94 -13.66 14.80
C GLY A 1004 -6.18 -14.15 13.37
N LEU A 1005 -5.49 -13.55 12.42
CA LEU A 1005 -5.45 -14.01 11.05
C LEU A 1005 -4.24 -14.93 10.80
N GLY A 1006 -3.43 -15.17 11.84
CA GLY A 1006 -2.35 -16.14 11.85
C GLY A 1006 -0.95 -15.62 11.48
N VAL A 1007 -0.04 -16.51 11.07
CA VAL A 1007 1.39 -16.26 10.89
C VAL A 1007 1.77 -16.12 9.42
N GLY A 1008 2.27 -14.95 9.04
CA GLY A 1008 2.77 -14.67 7.69
C GLY A 1008 3.59 -13.39 7.65
N GLY A 1009 3.77 -12.79 6.47
CA GLY A 1009 4.44 -11.50 6.30
C GLY A 1009 3.55 -10.31 6.68
N LYS A 1010 4.11 -9.10 6.69
CA LYS A 1010 3.38 -7.86 7.08
C LYS A 1010 2.13 -7.58 6.23
N ASP A 1011 2.16 -8.00 4.96
CA ASP A 1011 1.10 -7.81 3.99
C ASP A 1011 0.20 -9.06 3.87
N VAL A 1012 0.51 -10.14 4.63
CA VAL A 1012 -0.03 -11.48 4.42
C VAL A 1012 -0.36 -12.15 5.75
N PRO A 1013 -1.62 -12.07 6.17
CA PRO A 1013 -2.13 -12.85 7.27
C PRO A 1013 -2.35 -14.31 6.85
N ASP A 1014 -1.87 -15.30 7.61
CA ASP A 1014 -2.12 -16.71 7.31
C ASP A 1014 -2.46 -17.55 8.56
N ASP A 1015 -3.70 -18.04 8.69
CA ASP A 1015 -4.31 -18.56 9.92
C ASP A 1015 -3.43 -19.63 10.63
N LYS A 1016 -2.80 -19.24 11.73
CA LYS A 1016 -2.00 -20.10 12.59
C LYS A 1016 -2.35 -19.88 14.04
N THR A 1017 -2.68 -21.01 14.65
CA THR A 1017 -2.54 -21.34 16.05
C THR A 1017 -1.34 -22.29 16.17
N GLU A 1018 -0.36 -22.00 17.02
CA GLU A 1018 0.67 -22.97 17.42
C GLU A 1018 0.85 -22.94 18.94
N GLU A 1019 0.58 -24.10 19.55
CA GLU A 1019 1.01 -24.50 20.89
C GLU A 1019 2.52 -24.75 20.89
N GLY A 1020 3.25 -24.06 21.76
CA GLY A 1020 4.68 -24.31 22.02
C GLY A 1020 5.17 -23.62 23.29
N ASP A 1021 5.15 -24.35 24.40
CA ASP A 1021 5.82 -24.11 25.69
C ASP A 1021 5.75 -22.67 26.26
N TYR A 1022 4.53 -22.24 26.60
CA TYR A 1022 4.31 -21.13 27.53
C TYR A 1022 3.58 -21.62 28.78
N ASP A 1023 4.01 -21.14 29.93
CA ASP A 1023 3.49 -21.42 31.27
C ASP A 1023 2.00 -21.07 31.39
N GLY A 1024 1.13 -22.03 31.03
CA GLY A 1024 -0.14 -22.39 31.67
C GLY A 1024 -1.18 -21.32 32.05
N SER A 1025 -1.01 -20.06 31.67
CA SER A 1025 -1.84 -18.95 32.15
C SER A 1025 -2.27 -17.94 31.07
N ASP A 1026 -1.76 -18.05 29.85
CA ASP A 1026 -2.17 -17.23 28.70
C ASP A 1026 -3.55 -17.65 28.17
N ARG A 1027 -4.46 -16.68 28.02
CA ARG A 1027 -5.78 -16.89 27.38
C ARG A 1027 -5.99 -15.91 26.23
N VAL A 1028 -5.26 -16.13 25.14
CA VAL A 1028 -5.92 -16.12 23.83
C VAL A 1028 -6.70 -17.43 23.79
N HIS A 1029 -8.01 -17.38 24.03
CA HIS A 1029 -8.84 -18.56 23.82
C HIS A 1029 -8.96 -18.75 22.31
N GLU A 1030 -8.04 -19.55 21.77
CA GLU A 1030 -8.01 -20.06 20.40
C GLU A 1030 -9.30 -20.82 20.10
N PHE A 1031 -10.25 -20.18 19.41
CA PHE A 1031 -11.40 -20.90 18.83
C PHE A 1031 -11.86 -20.29 17.51
N LYS A 1032 -11.58 -21.05 16.47
CA LYS A 1032 -12.45 -21.69 15.48
C LYS A 1032 -13.52 -20.96 14.59
N SER A 1033 -13.19 -20.73 13.30
CA SER A 1033 -14.07 -20.47 12.10
C SER A 1033 -14.35 -19.00 11.71
N PRO A 1034 -14.93 -18.70 10.50
CA PRO A 1034 -14.31 -18.62 9.18
C PRO A 1034 -14.27 -17.16 8.69
N VAL A 1035 -13.17 -16.44 8.89
CA VAL A 1035 -13.06 -15.04 8.44
C VAL A 1035 -12.31 -15.00 7.11
N ARG A 1036 -13.04 -14.71 6.02
CA ARG A 1036 -12.50 -14.50 4.68
C ARG A 1036 -12.96 -13.16 4.14
N GLY A 1037 -12.01 -12.35 3.64
CA GLY A 1037 -12.32 -11.24 2.73
C GLY A 1037 -12.12 -9.81 3.23
N LEU A 1038 -11.24 -9.56 4.22
CA LEU A 1038 -10.84 -8.19 4.58
C LEU A 1038 -9.32 -7.94 4.52
N ALA A 1039 -8.54 -8.94 4.12
CA ALA A 1039 -7.14 -8.75 3.78
C ALA A 1039 -7.04 -8.51 2.27
N THR A 1040 -6.39 -7.41 1.88
CA THR A 1040 -5.64 -7.35 0.62
C THR A 1040 -4.72 -8.57 0.61
N VAL A 1041 -5.03 -9.58 -0.20
CA VAL A 1041 -4.21 -10.78 -0.31
C VAL A 1041 -3.09 -10.50 -1.31
N GLY A 1042 -2.08 -9.76 -0.87
CA GLY A 1042 -0.72 -10.09 -1.29
C GLY A 1042 -0.39 -11.46 -0.68
N SER A 1043 0.33 -12.32 -1.38
CA SER A 1043 0.75 -13.62 -0.83
C SER A 1043 2.26 -13.71 -0.78
N ALA A 1044 2.75 -13.98 0.42
CA ALA A 1044 4.14 -13.97 0.81
C ALA A 1044 4.47 -15.33 1.38
N GLY A 1045 5.25 -16.11 0.64
CA GLY A 1045 5.86 -17.35 1.13
C GLY A 1045 7.33 -17.10 1.39
N ALA A 1046 7.71 -16.90 2.66
CA ALA A 1046 9.12 -16.90 3.06
C ALA A 1046 9.47 -18.24 3.72
N ALA A 1047 9.87 -19.24 2.93
CA ALA A 1047 10.51 -20.45 3.44
C ALA A 1047 12.04 -20.27 3.39
N GLY A 1048 12.70 -20.37 4.55
CA GLY A 1048 14.13 -20.09 4.71
C GLY A 1048 15.07 -21.29 4.54
N SER A 1049 16.37 -21.02 4.53
CA SER A 1049 17.38 -21.95 5.07
C SER A 1049 18.62 -21.17 5.52
N GLY A 1050 19.15 -21.51 6.70
CA GLY A 1050 20.30 -20.86 7.30
C GLY A 1050 21.58 -21.07 6.49
N GLY A 1051 22.16 -19.97 6.03
CA GLY A 1051 23.58 -19.86 5.70
C GLY A 1051 24.21 -18.86 6.66
N GLU A 1052 25.26 -19.27 7.37
CA GLU A 1052 26.09 -18.34 8.15
C GLU A 1052 26.77 -17.36 7.18
N PHE A 1053 26.27 -16.12 7.11
CA PHE A 1053 26.92 -15.05 6.37
C PHE A 1053 27.64 -14.11 7.35
N TYR A 1054 28.96 -14.01 7.19
CA TYR A 1054 29.77 -13.03 7.89
C TYR A 1054 29.47 -11.64 7.31
N ALA A 1055 28.70 -10.82 8.03
CA ALA A 1055 28.54 -9.41 7.71
C ALA A 1055 29.87 -8.66 7.88
N GLU A 1056 30.55 -8.34 6.78
CA GLU A 1056 31.52 -7.24 6.77
C GLU A 1056 30.75 -5.91 6.77
N LYS A 1057 31.24 -4.97 7.58
CA LYS A 1057 30.57 -3.69 7.83
C LYS A 1057 30.45 -2.87 6.53
N PRO A 1058 29.33 -2.18 6.28
CA PRO A 1058 29.29 -1.16 5.23
C PRO A 1058 30.19 0.00 5.66
N ASP A 1059 31.31 0.18 4.94
CA ASP A 1059 32.14 1.37 5.06
C ASP A 1059 31.37 2.57 4.50
N LYS A 1060 31.35 3.65 5.29
CA LYS A 1060 30.81 4.96 4.88
C LYS A 1060 31.50 5.40 3.59
N VAL A 1061 30.80 5.37 2.47
CA VAL A 1061 31.31 5.88 1.19
C VAL A 1061 31.48 7.39 1.32
N LYS A 1062 32.73 7.83 1.46
CA LYS A 1062 33.12 9.20 1.15
C LYS A 1062 33.09 9.33 -0.37
N ARG A 1063 32.38 10.35 -0.88
CA ARG A 1063 32.49 10.82 -2.27
C ARG A 1063 33.94 11.20 -2.56
N GLU A 1064 34.71 10.28 -3.12
CA GLU A 1064 35.93 10.57 -3.88
C GLU A 1064 35.68 10.15 -5.34
N SER A 1065 36.07 11.03 -6.26
CA SER A 1065 35.79 11.05 -7.69
C SER A 1065 36.40 9.87 -8.47
N ASN A 1066 35.82 8.69 -8.38
CA ASN A 1066 36.13 7.55 -9.25
C ASN A 1066 34.83 6.89 -9.71
N LYS A 1067 34.75 6.61 -11.01
CA LYS A 1067 33.66 5.85 -11.66
C LYS A 1067 33.26 4.64 -10.80
N LEU A 1068 31.97 4.49 -10.53
CA LEU A 1068 31.44 3.35 -9.77
C LEU A 1068 31.67 2.05 -10.57
N ASN A 1069 32.29 1.04 -9.97
CA ASN A 1069 32.44 -0.26 -10.62
C ASN A 1069 31.08 -0.96 -10.74
N TRP A 1070 30.98 -2.01 -11.57
CA TRP A 1070 29.76 -2.81 -11.76
C TRP A 1070 29.12 -3.25 -10.42
N SER A 1071 29.94 -3.78 -9.48
CA SER A 1071 29.48 -4.21 -8.15
C SER A 1071 28.96 -3.06 -7.28
N ASP A 1072 29.53 -1.86 -7.42
CA ASP A 1072 29.13 -0.69 -6.62
C ASP A 1072 27.81 -0.10 -7.13
N ARG A 1073 27.57 -0.19 -8.45
CA ARG A 1073 26.30 0.22 -9.09
C ARG A 1073 25.18 -0.80 -8.85
N CYS A 1074 25.53 -2.08 -8.79
CA CYS A 1074 24.59 -3.15 -8.51
C CYS A 1074 24.50 -3.56 -7.03
N GLY A 1075 25.06 -2.78 -6.10
CA GLY A 1075 25.16 -3.10 -4.66
C GLY A 1075 23.87 -3.56 -3.95
N VAL A 1076 24.09 -4.22 -2.81
CA VAL A 1076 23.14 -5.00 -1.98
C VAL A 1076 21.92 -4.19 -1.51
N GLN A 1077 20.73 -4.78 -1.60
CA GLN A 1077 19.55 -4.39 -0.80
C GLN A 1077 19.12 -5.66 -0.03
N GLU A 1078 19.11 -5.60 1.31
CA GLU A 1078 18.76 -6.76 2.18
C GLU A 1078 17.26 -7.05 2.24
#